data_AF-A0A9D1AHD1-F1
#
_entry.id   AF-A0A9D1AHD1-F1
#
_cell.length_a   1.000
_cell.length_b   1.000
_cell.length_c   1.000
_cell.angle_alpha   90.00
_cell.angle_beta   90.00
_cell.angle_gamma   90.00
#
_symmetry.space_group_name_H-M   'P 1'
#
loop_
_entity.id
_entity.type
_entity.pdbx_description
1 polymer ?
#
loop_
_entity_poly.entity_id
_entity_poly.type
_entity_poly.pdbx_seq_one_letter_code
_entity_poly.pdbx_strand_id
1 'polypeptide(L)'
;YLPQREQAYANLSKLLPFSDVRTWVEYANRLPEDHPLAVQAVKFVLPLDQNGNLVNGIHQNNLENIQTIRVVFDREKEQEYPVSLKKTMGEVVAVYQIQGLDLSYQPRFYVGNLSDTLLDQVTEPILDWDYTADLASLTDEEESRLYRDYYQQEVQPRLRALVEHLLSQQEYPTYCQSPGVQQLVQQRIVQDESWKKLLYSYNYYDKWYRIDYRGVNLSDLLYFHGTWIHPDLTALELTEQLLGAESKQRETHQTVSFYNQVLKRYTGEELADFLGGLSYRLAGYDTPSDWFAENFEGILWEQAPQGGASEIRYRIWDILSGLDESKKSILLPILTAPQEDMYLISMPSQLMVGSMNRYPTYLVKDGLERQRMEEIIRVYAQKMGVFYGVSSTWMENSVEVLNSFVNIQYDTRLNFPQSDAADAGDQDKDKTRDPVMKWVYEANNTISAKNGSAASANGNVVYWMVDAALGTSDYAFFTFSHETAHNQDGRYFYGGAGRRKGTGGEAHADGNIAQEMRDGCMVFNISKINDLGVEMTNNFSYQRIDSPEKIHSYYNQMFETGYVLDYLAAKAFLQLTPQQQAAVAVQATHTPGGTDSFTTQYRDVTVEEIQQMDLRDLEDLWEHQISIRNLKKGSTEQVNTATDGSYGFESFYNMNWYQSHNDNGSPDTHAFKRLGMEMLGVGGYQDGYQIYMSARSKTDLDALRQITGKDDITWKDYKLGRFQRVEENLDQVPYFDAETVIQQFREAMEQDAQNGTRSETIQVKRMLYGLVKRVTGDFSQGGIYESPQIISVTSAQQLMTLAAENPYGYYRLEEDLDFTGIAATQGSYLPHRFMGILDGNGHQITGLELPLFGDLQYAQITDLTLAQPSYQSGAQAALAVKSRQVILGNVAVEGDDSQLPLIKTKSEGYYQYTQ
;
A
#
# COMPACT_ATOMS: atom_id res chain seq x y z
N TYR A 1 37.71 12.69 -48.21
CA TYR A 1 37.16 13.18 -46.93
C TYR A 1 36.08 14.19 -47.24
N LEU A 2 34.94 14.10 -46.58
CA LEU A 2 33.79 14.98 -46.69
C LEU A 2 33.44 15.45 -45.27
N PRO A 3 33.57 16.76 -44.93
CA PRO A 3 33.33 17.25 -43.57
C PRO A 3 31.98 16.83 -42.99
N GLN A 4 30.94 16.81 -43.81
CA GLN A 4 29.59 16.40 -43.41
C GLN A 4 29.46 14.91 -43.03
N ARG A 5 30.48 14.08 -43.29
CA ARG A 5 30.52 12.65 -42.94
C ARG A 5 31.50 12.33 -41.81
N GLU A 6 31.94 13.33 -41.06
CA GLU A 6 32.86 13.15 -39.93
C GLU A 6 32.34 12.13 -38.90
N GLN A 7 31.04 12.17 -38.57
CA GLN A 7 30.43 11.19 -37.67
C GLN A 7 30.52 9.77 -38.22
N ALA A 8 30.27 9.58 -39.52
CA ALA A 8 30.43 8.29 -40.18
C ALA A 8 31.89 7.80 -40.07
N TYR A 9 32.88 8.66 -40.31
CA TYR A 9 34.30 8.28 -40.14
C TYR A 9 34.63 7.87 -38.71
N ALA A 10 34.11 8.60 -37.72
CA ALA A 10 34.27 8.27 -36.30
C ALA A 10 33.59 6.94 -35.93
N ASN A 11 32.43 6.63 -36.52
CA ASN A 11 31.76 5.35 -36.31
C ASN A 11 32.54 4.19 -36.95
N LEU A 12 33.08 4.39 -38.16
CA LEU A 12 33.84 3.37 -38.87
C LEU A 12 35.14 3.00 -38.15
N SER A 13 35.77 3.92 -37.41
CA SER A 13 36.93 3.58 -36.57
C SER A 13 36.58 2.62 -35.44
N LYS A 14 35.32 2.56 -34.99
CA LYS A 14 34.82 1.61 -34.00
C LYS A 14 34.45 0.26 -34.60
N LEU A 15 33.95 0.24 -35.84
CA LEU A 15 33.67 -1.02 -36.56
C LEU A 15 34.92 -1.68 -37.13
N LEU A 16 35.96 -0.89 -37.45
CA LEU A 16 37.19 -1.35 -38.10
C LEU A 16 38.45 -0.83 -37.37
N PRO A 17 38.62 -1.15 -36.07
CA PRO A 17 39.67 -0.60 -35.22
C PRO A 17 41.10 -0.88 -35.70
N PHE A 18 41.30 -1.90 -36.54
CA PHE A 18 42.63 -2.29 -37.04
C PHE A 18 42.88 -1.87 -38.50
N SER A 19 41.98 -1.07 -39.08
CA SER A 19 42.09 -0.58 -40.46
C SER A 19 42.69 0.83 -40.51
N ASP A 20 43.22 1.22 -41.67
CA ASP A 20 43.75 2.56 -41.87
C ASP A 20 42.61 3.60 -42.08
N VAL A 21 42.94 4.87 -41.88
CA VAL A 21 42.00 5.99 -42.06
C VAL A 21 41.41 6.03 -43.46
N ARG A 22 42.19 5.60 -44.47
CA ARG A 22 41.73 5.54 -45.86
C ARG A 22 40.55 4.57 -45.99
N THR A 23 40.64 3.39 -45.39
CA THR A 23 39.58 2.37 -45.38
C THR A 23 38.32 2.90 -44.70
N TRP A 24 38.47 3.58 -43.55
CA TRP A 24 37.33 4.20 -42.86
C TRP A 24 36.62 5.22 -43.75
N VAL A 25 37.37 6.12 -44.42
CA VAL A 25 36.80 7.13 -45.31
C VAL A 25 36.13 6.51 -46.52
N GLU A 26 36.74 5.50 -47.14
CA GLU A 26 36.19 4.82 -48.31
C GLU A 26 34.87 4.10 -47.99
N TYR A 27 34.78 3.36 -46.88
CA TYR A 27 33.56 2.67 -46.49
C TYR A 27 32.47 3.61 -45.99
N ALA A 28 32.83 4.59 -45.15
CA ALA A 28 31.87 5.59 -44.66
C ALA A 28 31.24 6.39 -45.80
N ASN A 29 31.96 6.69 -46.89
CA ASN A 29 31.40 7.41 -48.04
C ASN A 29 30.42 6.57 -48.88
N ARG A 30 30.38 5.24 -48.70
CA ARG A 30 29.44 4.34 -49.38
C ARG A 30 28.11 4.19 -48.63
N LEU A 31 28.06 4.52 -47.34
CA LEU A 31 26.83 4.48 -46.57
C LEU A 31 25.81 5.51 -47.11
N PRO A 32 24.51 5.19 -47.14
CA PRO A 32 23.47 6.20 -47.36
C PRO A 32 23.59 7.37 -46.38
N GLU A 33 23.21 8.59 -46.82
CA GLU A 33 23.37 9.79 -45.99
C GLU A 33 22.54 9.76 -44.70
N ASP A 34 21.40 9.09 -44.74
CA ASP A 34 20.44 8.92 -43.64
C ASP A 34 20.63 7.61 -42.86
N HIS A 35 21.62 6.79 -43.22
CA HIS A 35 21.86 5.53 -42.54
C HIS A 35 22.27 5.77 -41.08
N PRO A 36 21.76 5.01 -40.09
CA PRO A 36 22.10 5.18 -38.67
C PRO A 36 23.61 5.21 -38.39
N LEU A 37 24.38 4.27 -38.97
CA LEU A 37 25.85 4.25 -38.89
C LEU A 37 26.55 5.49 -39.51
N ALA A 38 25.88 6.28 -40.33
CA ALA A 38 26.42 7.53 -40.88
C ALA A 38 26.12 8.75 -40.01
N VAL A 39 24.99 8.76 -39.29
CA VAL A 39 24.46 9.96 -38.61
C VAL A 39 24.44 9.87 -37.08
N GLN A 40 24.18 8.69 -36.52
CA GLN A 40 24.10 8.50 -35.07
C GLN A 40 25.48 8.17 -34.50
N ALA A 41 25.85 8.78 -33.38
CA ALA A 41 27.12 8.48 -32.73
C ALA A 41 27.10 7.07 -32.13
N VAL A 42 27.93 6.17 -32.67
CA VAL A 42 28.13 4.83 -32.11
C VAL A 42 28.97 4.97 -30.85
N LYS A 43 28.53 4.43 -29.71
CA LYS A 43 29.31 4.36 -28.48
C LYS A 43 30.31 3.21 -28.55
N PHE A 44 29.84 2.00 -28.79
CA PHE A 44 30.66 0.80 -29.02
C PHE A 44 29.88 -0.27 -29.80
N VAL A 45 30.56 -1.34 -30.20
CA VAL A 45 30.00 -2.45 -30.99
C VAL A 45 30.27 -3.75 -30.25
N LEU A 46 29.21 -4.48 -29.93
CA LEU A 46 29.27 -5.74 -29.18
C LEU A 46 29.21 -6.92 -30.16
N PRO A 47 30.22 -7.80 -30.20
CA PRO A 47 30.12 -9.06 -30.94
C PRO A 47 29.27 -10.06 -30.13
N LEU A 48 28.28 -10.66 -30.79
CA LEU A 48 27.36 -11.60 -30.18
C LEU A 48 27.44 -12.99 -30.82
N ASP A 49 27.22 -14.00 -30.00
CA ASP A 49 27.12 -15.39 -30.44
C ASP A 49 25.76 -15.69 -31.09
N GLN A 50 25.56 -16.94 -31.50
CA GLN A 50 24.31 -17.41 -32.11
C GLN A 50 23.07 -17.28 -31.20
N ASN A 51 23.28 -17.24 -29.89
CA ASN A 51 22.23 -17.11 -28.88
C ASN A 51 22.03 -15.63 -28.45
N GLY A 52 22.81 -14.70 -29.02
CA GLY A 52 22.78 -13.28 -28.67
C GLY A 52 23.64 -12.92 -27.45
N ASN A 53 24.50 -13.82 -26.97
CA ASN A 53 25.37 -13.54 -25.82
C ASN A 53 26.64 -12.81 -26.25
N LEU A 54 27.15 -11.94 -25.38
CA LEU A 54 28.41 -11.23 -25.60
C LEU A 54 29.59 -12.20 -25.75
N VAL A 55 30.37 -12.02 -26.83
CA VAL A 55 31.62 -12.77 -27.07
C VAL A 55 32.80 -11.98 -26.50
N ASN A 56 33.37 -12.47 -25.40
CA ASN A 56 34.46 -11.79 -24.67
C ASN A 56 35.86 -11.97 -25.30
N GLY A 57 35.98 -12.85 -26.30
CA GLY A 57 37.24 -13.15 -27.01
C GLY A 57 37.05 -14.21 -28.10
N ILE A 58 38.03 -14.32 -29.01
CA ILE A 58 38.06 -15.37 -30.05
C ILE A 58 39.45 -16.00 -30.20
N HIS A 59 39.45 -17.23 -30.69
CA HIS A 59 40.58 -18.14 -30.94
C HIS A 59 40.41 -18.78 -32.32
N GLN A 60 41.47 -19.42 -32.82
CA GLN A 60 41.45 -20.05 -34.15
C GLN A 60 40.29 -21.04 -34.34
N ASN A 61 39.89 -21.73 -33.28
CA ASN A 61 38.89 -22.80 -33.34
C ASN A 61 37.44 -22.29 -33.17
N ASN A 62 37.24 -21.01 -32.87
CA ASN A 62 35.92 -20.46 -32.55
C ASN A 62 35.60 -19.14 -33.28
N LEU A 63 36.33 -18.83 -34.36
CA LEU A 63 36.14 -17.61 -35.15
C LEU A 63 34.71 -17.44 -35.67
N GLU A 64 34.00 -18.53 -35.92
CA GLU A 64 32.61 -18.51 -36.40
C GLU A 64 31.58 -18.26 -35.29
N ASN A 65 31.99 -18.16 -34.03
CA ASN A 65 31.09 -17.90 -32.92
C ASN A 65 30.42 -16.52 -33.04
N ILE A 66 31.11 -15.51 -33.56
CA ILE A 66 30.52 -14.19 -33.79
C ILE A 66 29.60 -14.27 -35.01
N GLN A 67 28.29 -14.22 -34.75
CA GLN A 67 27.24 -14.31 -35.78
C GLN A 67 26.43 -13.03 -35.91
N THR A 68 26.43 -12.18 -34.88
CA THR A 68 25.73 -10.89 -34.87
C THR A 68 26.63 -9.83 -34.25
N ILE A 69 26.48 -8.58 -34.67
CA ILE A 69 26.99 -7.43 -33.93
C ILE A 69 25.83 -6.56 -33.47
N ARG A 70 25.89 -6.10 -32.22
CA ARG A 70 24.99 -5.08 -31.67
C ARG A 70 25.73 -3.76 -31.63
N VAL A 71 25.29 -2.82 -32.45
CA VAL A 71 25.80 -1.45 -32.49
C VAL A 71 25.04 -0.64 -31.45
N VAL A 72 25.75 -0.19 -30.43
CA VAL A 72 25.19 0.61 -29.34
C VAL A 72 25.45 2.08 -29.64
N PHE A 73 24.39 2.87 -29.74
CA PHE A 73 24.50 4.32 -29.97
C PHE A 73 24.56 5.09 -28.65
N ASP A 74 25.04 6.32 -28.71
CA ASP A 74 25.20 7.18 -27.52
C ASP A 74 23.85 7.61 -26.92
N ARG A 75 22.83 7.82 -27.78
CA ARG A 75 21.53 8.42 -27.40
C ARG A 75 20.30 7.70 -27.96
N GLU A 76 20.51 6.63 -28.71
CA GLU A 76 19.47 5.93 -29.49
C GLU A 76 19.51 4.44 -29.15
N LYS A 77 18.42 3.72 -29.42
CA LYS A 77 18.35 2.26 -29.25
C LYS A 77 19.40 1.56 -30.12
N GLU A 78 19.91 0.45 -29.63
CA GLU A 78 20.85 -0.39 -30.37
C GLU A 78 20.29 -0.90 -31.71
N GLN A 79 21.20 -1.27 -32.62
CA GLN A 79 20.86 -1.98 -33.85
C GLN A 79 21.72 -3.23 -34.02
N GLU A 80 21.07 -4.33 -34.38
CA GLU A 80 21.75 -5.59 -34.62
C GLU A 80 21.93 -5.88 -36.11
N TYR A 81 23.11 -6.37 -36.46
CA TYR A 81 23.48 -6.73 -37.82
C TYR A 81 24.05 -8.15 -37.83
N PRO A 82 23.50 -9.08 -38.63
CA PRO A 82 24.12 -10.38 -38.84
C PRO A 82 25.48 -10.23 -39.51
N VAL A 83 26.43 -11.04 -39.09
CA VAL A 83 27.79 -11.07 -39.62
C VAL A 83 28.23 -12.50 -39.93
N SER A 84 29.21 -12.64 -40.83
CA SER A 84 29.83 -13.94 -41.11
C SER A 84 31.34 -13.77 -41.28
N LEU A 85 32.11 -14.77 -40.87
CA LEU A 85 33.57 -14.74 -41.01
C LEU A 85 33.93 -14.62 -42.50
N LYS A 86 34.68 -13.58 -42.84
CA LYS A 86 35.13 -13.31 -44.21
C LYS A 86 36.55 -13.81 -44.44
N LYS A 87 37.46 -13.49 -43.51
CA LYS A 87 38.88 -13.87 -43.53
C LYS A 87 39.56 -13.49 -42.22
N THR A 88 40.79 -13.96 -42.03
CA THR A 88 41.74 -13.42 -41.04
C THR A 88 42.82 -12.57 -41.71
N MET A 89 43.38 -11.60 -41.00
CA MET A 89 44.56 -10.83 -41.41
C MET A 89 45.76 -11.27 -40.59
N GLY A 90 46.68 -12.01 -41.22
CA GLY A 90 47.88 -12.53 -40.57
C GLY A 90 47.59 -13.44 -39.38
N GLU A 91 46.43 -14.11 -39.37
CA GLU A 91 45.91 -14.94 -38.27
C GLU A 91 45.66 -14.20 -36.93
N VAL A 92 45.88 -12.89 -36.88
CA VAL A 92 45.84 -12.08 -35.65
C VAL A 92 44.55 -11.26 -35.54
N VAL A 93 43.93 -10.87 -36.65
CA VAL A 93 42.67 -10.11 -36.68
C VAL A 93 41.63 -10.86 -37.52
N ALA A 94 40.46 -11.14 -36.93
CA ALA A 94 39.32 -11.67 -37.66
C ALA A 94 38.56 -10.53 -38.35
N VAL A 95 38.10 -10.78 -39.58
CA VAL A 95 37.31 -9.83 -40.37
C VAL A 95 36.00 -10.50 -40.74
N TYR A 96 34.90 -9.86 -40.37
CA TYR A 96 33.56 -10.33 -40.66
C TYR A 96 32.90 -9.46 -41.72
N GLN A 97 32.07 -10.06 -42.58
CA GLN A 97 31.20 -9.34 -43.49
C GLN A 97 29.88 -9.04 -42.79
N ILE A 98 29.45 -7.78 -42.77
CA ILE A 98 28.10 -7.41 -42.33
C ILE A 98 27.12 -7.76 -43.44
N GLN A 99 26.09 -8.54 -43.11
CA GLN A 99 25.08 -8.94 -44.09
C GLN A 99 24.21 -7.75 -44.47
N GLY A 100 23.93 -7.62 -45.77
CA GLY A 100 23.12 -6.51 -46.30
C GLY A 100 23.85 -5.18 -46.48
N LEU A 101 25.08 -5.04 -45.98
CA LEU A 101 25.92 -3.85 -46.16
C LEU A 101 27.22 -4.23 -46.87
N ASP A 102 27.72 -3.41 -47.80
CA ASP A 102 29.10 -3.54 -48.32
C ASP A 102 30.12 -3.00 -47.29
N LEU A 103 30.06 -3.55 -46.08
CA LEU A 103 30.84 -3.14 -44.92
C LEU A 103 31.38 -4.35 -44.18
N SER A 104 32.62 -4.26 -43.72
CA SER A 104 33.22 -5.29 -42.86
C SER A 104 33.29 -4.82 -41.42
N TYR A 105 33.37 -5.77 -40.50
CA TYR A 105 33.55 -5.57 -39.06
C TYR A 105 34.83 -6.28 -38.59
N GLN A 106 35.54 -5.66 -37.65
CA GLN A 106 36.67 -6.23 -36.93
C GLN A 106 36.39 -6.08 -35.43
N PRO A 107 36.31 -7.18 -34.66
CA PRO A 107 36.19 -7.07 -33.20
C PRO A 107 37.40 -6.35 -32.62
N ARG A 108 37.21 -5.64 -31.50
CA ARG A 108 38.28 -4.82 -30.86
C ARG A 108 39.25 -5.65 -30.01
N PHE A 109 39.41 -6.93 -30.33
CA PHE A 109 40.36 -7.85 -29.72
C PHE A 109 41.01 -8.72 -30.79
N TYR A 110 42.17 -9.26 -30.48
CA TYR A 110 42.93 -10.12 -31.37
C TYR A 110 42.49 -11.57 -31.27
N VAL A 111 42.79 -12.37 -32.29
CA VAL A 111 42.61 -13.83 -32.26
C VAL A 111 43.66 -14.43 -31.33
N GLY A 112 43.27 -14.78 -30.10
CA GLY A 112 44.15 -15.34 -29.08
C GLY A 112 44.63 -16.74 -29.45
N ASN A 113 45.88 -17.07 -29.09
CA ASN A 113 46.39 -18.44 -29.16
C ASN A 113 46.38 -19.05 -27.75
N LEU A 114 45.22 -19.54 -27.33
CA LEU A 114 45.01 -20.19 -26.04
C LEU A 114 44.94 -21.70 -26.25
N SER A 115 45.98 -22.43 -25.88
CA SER A 115 45.94 -23.88 -25.81
C SER A 115 45.34 -24.33 -24.49
N ASP A 116 44.72 -25.52 -24.45
CA ASP A 116 44.25 -26.11 -23.18
C ASP A 116 45.36 -26.17 -22.15
N THR A 117 46.59 -26.49 -22.56
CA THR A 117 47.76 -26.49 -21.67
C THR A 117 48.02 -25.12 -21.04
N LEU A 118 47.86 -24.02 -21.78
CA LEU A 118 48.05 -22.67 -21.24
C LEU A 118 46.91 -22.30 -20.27
N LEU A 119 45.68 -22.67 -20.59
CA LEU A 119 44.52 -22.46 -19.71
C LEU A 119 44.66 -23.27 -18.42
N ASP A 120 45.05 -24.54 -18.50
CA ASP A 120 45.27 -25.44 -17.36
C ASP A 120 46.42 -24.93 -16.47
N GLN A 121 47.51 -24.42 -17.06
CA GLN A 121 48.64 -23.85 -16.32
C GLN A 121 48.24 -22.71 -15.38
N VAL A 122 47.19 -21.97 -15.73
CA VAL A 122 46.68 -20.85 -14.92
C VAL A 122 45.53 -21.29 -14.02
N THR A 123 44.63 -22.13 -14.54
CA THR A 123 43.39 -22.49 -13.84
C THR A 123 43.64 -23.48 -12.71
N GLU A 124 44.45 -24.52 -12.93
CA GLU A 124 44.67 -25.59 -11.94
C GLU A 124 45.28 -25.07 -10.63
N PRO A 125 46.28 -24.17 -10.61
CA PRO A 125 46.85 -23.66 -9.37
C PRO A 125 45.89 -22.81 -8.51
N ILE A 126 44.85 -22.25 -9.13
CA ILE A 126 43.93 -21.31 -8.49
C ILE A 126 42.53 -21.90 -8.26
N LEU A 127 42.28 -23.13 -8.73
CA LEU A 127 40.99 -23.81 -8.64
C LEU A 127 40.54 -24.03 -7.18
N ASP A 128 41.50 -24.37 -6.31
CA ASP A 128 41.25 -24.71 -4.91
C ASP A 128 41.39 -23.51 -3.95
N TRP A 129 41.57 -22.28 -4.45
CA TRP A 129 41.69 -21.09 -3.60
C TRP A 129 40.40 -20.85 -2.80
N ASP A 130 40.55 -20.70 -1.49
CA ASP A 130 39.44 -20.36 -0.59
C ASP A 130 39.27 -18.83 -0.54
N TYR A 131 38.04 -18.34 -0.67
CA TYR A 131 37.82 -16.89 -0.65
C TYR A 131 38.36 -16.23 0.63
N THR A 132 38.12 -16.82 1.79
CA THR A 132 38.48 -16.20 3.09
C THR A 132 39.99 -16.25 3.32
N ALA A 133 40.61 -17.41 3.08
CA ALA A 133 42.03 -17.60 3.32
C ALA A 133 42.90 -16.94 2.23
N ASP A 134 42.50 -17.03 0.96
CA ASP A 134 43.34 -16.66 -0.17
C ASP A 134 43.04 -15.28 -0.75
N LEU A 135 41.77 -14.86 -0.81
CA LEU A 135 41.36 -13.63 -1.50
C LEU A 135 41.07 -12.49 -0.53
N ALA A 136 40.24 -12.71 0.50
CA ALA A 136 39.88 -11.70 1.50
C ALA A 136 41.10 -11.23 2.33
N SER A 137 42.15 -12.06 2.42
CA SER A 137 43.43 -11.71 3.06
C SER A 137 44.21 -10.60 2.35
N LEU A 138 43.75 -10.13 1.18
CA LEU A 138 44.23 -8.90 0.53
C LEU A 138 43.79 -7.62 1.27
N THR A 139 42.83 -7.74 2.18
CA THR A 139 42.31 -6.64 3.00
C THR A 139 42.44 -6.98 4.50
N ASP A 140 42.35 -5.97 5.36
CA ASP A 140 42.56 -6.14 6.81
C ASP A 140 41.25 -6.45 7.58
N GLU A 141 40.10 -6.34 6.92
CA GLU A 141 38.77 -6.50 7.51
C GLU A 141 38.21 -7.92 7.47
N GLU A 142 37.25 -8.21 8.35
CA GLU A 142 36.39 -9.39 8.24
C GLU A 142 35.25 -9.08 7.27
N GLU A 143 35.28 -9.70 6.10
CA GLU A 143 34.29 -9.47 5.05
C GLU A 143 32.99 -10.26 5.26
N SER A 144 31.91 -9.77 4.64
CA SER A 144 30.63 -10.47 4.66
C SER A 144 30.74 -11.87 4.04
N ARG A 145 30.07 -12.84 4.67
CA ARG A 145 29.94 -14.21 4.11
C ARG A 145 29.35 -14.23 2.70
N LEU A 146 28.61 -13.19 2.29
CA LEU A 146 28.01 -13.09 0.97
C LEU A 146 29.07 -13.14 -0.14
N TYR A 147 30.24 -12.54 0.05
CA TYR A 147 31.31 -12.58 -0.95
C TYR A 147 31.95 -13.95 -1.08
N ARG A 148 32.20 -14.61 0.07
CA ARG A 148 32.69 -16.00 0.12
C ARG A 148 31.71 -16.95 -0.54
N ASP A 149 30.45 -16.89 -0.13
CA ASP A 149 29.43 -17.80 -0.61
C ASP A 149 29.18 -17.59 -2.11
N TYR A 150 29.18 -16.34 -2.59
CA TYR A 150 29.06 -16.05 -4.02
C TYR A 150 30.26 -16.57 -4.81
N TYR A 151 31.49 -16.36 -4.32
CA TYR A 151 32.68 -16.87 -4.98
C TYR A 151 32.60 -18.39 -5.20
N GLN A 152 32.26 -19.12 -4.14
CA GLN A 152 32.17 -20.58 -4.19
C GLN A 152 31.02 -21.08 -5.09
N GLN A 153 29.87 -20.40 -5.07
CA GLN A 153 28.67 -20.83 -5.78
C GLN A 153 28.69 -20.43 -7.26
N GLU A 154 29.26 -19.26 -7.58
CA GLU A 154 29.11 -18.63 -8.89
C GLU A 154 30.42 -18.42 -9.64
N VAL A 155 31.50 -17.99 -8.96
CA VAL A 155 32.75 -17.64 -9.64
C VAL A 155 33.66 -18.85 -9.85
N GLN A 156 33.91 -19.62 -8.79
CA GLN A 156 34.78 -20.80 -8.81
C GLN A 156 34.33 -21.83 -9.87
N PRO A 157 33.03 -22.16 -10.04
CA PRO A 157 32.59 -23.10 -11.08
C PRO A 157 32.84 -22.61 -12.51
N ARG A 158 33.01 -21.30 -12.72
CA ARG A 158 33.26 -20.67 -14.03
C ARG A 158 34.71 -20.24 -14.23
N LEU A 159 35.62 -20.62 -13.32
CA LEU A 159 36.98 -20.09 -13.28
C LEU A 159 37.77 -20.29 -14.58
N ARG A 160 37.62 -21.45 -15.23
CA ARG A 160 38.27 -21.71 -16.53
C ARG A 160 37.84 -20.71 -17.60
N ALA A 161 36.54 -20.44 -17.70
CA ALA A 161 36.00 -19.48 -18.66
C ALA A 161 36.45 -18.05 -18.34
N LEU A 162 36.51 -17.68 -17.06
CA LEU A 162 37.06 -16.41 -16.61
C LEU A 162 38.53 -16.23 -17.02
N VAL A 163 39.36 -17.27 -16.84
CA VAL A 163 40.76 -17.27 -17.29
C VAL A 163 40.84 -17.12 -18.80
N GLU A 164 40.01 -17.84 -19.56
CA GLU A 164 39.94 -17.71 -21.03
C GLU A 164 39.62 -16.27 -21.46
N HIS A 165 38.61 -15.65 -20.84
CA HIS A 165 38.24 -14.26 -21.10
C HIS A 165 39.37 -13.30 -20.77
N LEU A 166 40.04 -13.45 -19.62
CA LEU A 166 41.16 -12.60 -19.22
C LEU A 166 42.35 -12.72 -20.17
N LEU A 167 42.72 -13.93 -20.55
CA LEU A 167 43.83 -14.17 -21.48
C LEU A 167 43.52 -13.80 -22.93
N SER A 168 42.25 -13.49 -23.23
CA SER A 168 41.80 -12.92 -24.50
C SER A 168 41.94 -11.39 -24.56
N GLN A 169 42.18 -10.72 -23.43
CA GLN A 169 42.32 -9.26 -23.39
C GLN A 169 43.70 -8.78 -23.88
N GLN A 170 43.81 -7.53 -24.31
CA GLN A 170 45.02 -7.00 -24.95
C GLN A 170 46.24 -6.96 -24.03
N GLU A 171 46.00 -6.92 -22.72
CA GLU A 171 46.98 -7.01 -21.64
C GLU A 171 47.72 -8.35 -21.65
N TYR A 172 47.13 -9.39 -22.25
CA TYR A 172 47.75 -10.69 -22.46
C TYR A 172 47.90 -10.93 -23.96
N PRO A 173 49.02 -10.52 -24.59
CA PRO A 173 49.21 -10.61 -26.04
C PRO A 173 49.50 -12.05 -26.52
N THR A 174 48.59 -12.98 -26.20
CA THR A 174 48.67 -14.42 -26.51
C THR A 174 48.68 -14.69 -28.02
N TYR A 175 48.11 -13.79 -28.81
CA TYR A 175 48.17 -13.79 -30.28
C TYR A 175 49.59 -13.70 -30.85
N CYS A 176 50.57 -13.15 -30.11
CA CYS A 176 51.91 -12.89 -30.62
C CYS A 176 52.91 -14.03 -30.30
N GLN A 177 53.37 -14.75 -31.32
CA GLN A 177 54.27 -15.91 -31.16
C GLN A 177 55.77 -15.55 -31.00
N SER A 178 56.12 -14.27 -30.85
CA SER A 178 57.51 -13.86 -30.61
C SER A 178 58.01 -14.40 -29.27
N PRO A 179 59.20 -15.02 -29.17
CA PRO A 179 59.71 -15.59 -27.93
C PRO A 179 59.69 -14.62 -26.73
N GLY A 180 60.05 -13.35 -26.95
CA GLY A 180 60.04 -12.34 -25.89
C GLY A 180 58.63 -11.98 -25.40
N VAL A 181 57.63 -12.00 -26.28
CA VAL A 181 56.23 -11.73 -25.92
C VAL A 181 55.60 -12.94 -25.24
N GLN A 182 55.91 -14.15 -25.70
CA GLN A 182 55.51 -15.39 -25.03
C GLN A 182 56.10 -15.47 -23.61
N GLN A 183 57.37 -15.08 -23.43
CA GLN A 183 57.97 -14.98 -22.09
C GLN A 183 57.28 -13.93 -21.21
N LEU A 184 56.86 -12.78 -21.78
CA LEU A 184 56.11 -11.77 -21.06
C LEU A 184 54.73 -12.28 -20.59
N VAL A 185 53.99 -12.98 -21.48
CA VAL A 185 52.72 -13.63 -21.11
C VAL A 185 52.96 -14.62 -19.97
N GLN A 186 53.96 -15.50 -20.11
CA GLN A 186 54.33 -16.47 -19.07
C GLN A 186 54.66 -15.79 -17.73
N GLN A 187 55.41 -14.67 -17.75
CA GLN A 187 55.71 -13.90 -16.54
C GLN A 187 54.48 -13.23 -15.90
N ARG A 188 53.46 -12.88 -16.70
CA ARG A 188 52.22 -12.26 -16.20
C ARG A 188 51.27 -13.30 -15.61
N ILE A 189 51.22 -14.51 -16.17
CA ILE A 189 50.29 -15.55 -15.72
C ILE A 189 50.78 -16.32 -14.49
N VAL A 190 52.08 -16.36 -14.19
CA VAL A 190 52.65 -17.03 -13.00
C VAL A 190 52.70 -16.14 -11.73
N GLN A 191 51.99 -15.01 -11.71
CA GLN A 191 51.97 -14.11 -10.56
C GLN A 191 50.74 -14.35 -9.69
N ASP A 192 50.86 -15.23 -8.70
CA ASP A 192 49.78 -15.61 -7.78
C ASP A 192 49.11 -14.38 -7.14
N GLU A 193 49.90 -13.40 -6.68
CA GLU A 193 49.35 -12.19 -6.04
C GLU A 193 48.48 -11.36 -7.00
N SER A 194 48.84 -11.29 -8.29
CA SER A 194 48.08 -10.56 -9.30
C SER A 194 46.74 -11.25 -9.58
N TRP A 195 46.72 -12.59 -9.67
CA TRP A 195 45.49 -13.36 -9.83
C TRP A 195 44.58 -13.27 -8.61
N LYS A 196 45.14 -13.26 -7.40
CA LYS A 196 44.34 -13.04 -6.17
C LYS A 196 43.59 -11.71 -6.25
N LYS A 197 44.28 -10.63 -6.62
CA LYS A 197 43.68 -9.29 -6.77
C LYS A 197 42.60 -9.25 -7.84
N LEU A 198 42.85 -9.86 -9.01
CA LEU A 198 41.88 -9.93 -10.10
C LEU A 198 40.63 -10.73 -9.70
N LEU A 199 40.79 -11.92 -9.11
CA LEU A 199 39.66 -12.76 -8.69
C LEU A 199 38.85 -12.12 -7.57
N TYR A 200 39.53 -11.50 -6.59
CA TYR A 200 38.86 -10.72 -5.54
C TYR A 200 38.00 -9.61 -6.16
N SER A 201 38.57 -8.85 -7.10
CA SER A 201 37.86 -7.77 -7.75
C SER A 201 36.71 -8.23 -8.63
N TYR A 202 36.94 -9.24 -9.46
CA TYR A 202 35.91 -9.82 -10.30
C TYR A 202 34.76 -10.37 -9.46
N ASN A 203 35.03 -11.04 -8.33
CA ASN A 203 34.00 -11.54 -7.43
C ASN A 203 33.06 -10.42 -6.93
N TYR A 204 33.62 -9.26 -6.58
CA TYR A 204 32.83 -8.09 -6.16
C TYR A 204 31.96 -7.56 -7.30
N TYR A 205 32.56 -7.30 -8.47
CA TYR A 205 31.82 -6.70 -9.60
C TYR A 205 30.80 -7.69 -10.18
N ASP A 206 31.11 -8.98 -10.24
CA ASP A 206 30.16 -9.99 -10.66
C ASP A 206 29.00 -10.11 -9.66
N LYS A 207 29.27 -10.14 -8.34
CA LYS A 207 28.18 -10.19 -7.35
C LYS A 207 27.18 -9.03 -7.49
N TRP A 208 27.65 -7.83 -7.76
CA TRP A 208 26.82 -6.62 -7.72
C TRP A 208 26.38 -6.09 -9.08
N TYR A 209 27.04 -6.48 -10.17
CA TYR A 209 26.75 -5.99 -11.52
C TYR A 209 26.48 -7.10 -12.53
N ARG A 210 26.33 -8.36 -12.10
CA ARG A 210 25.89 -9.45 -12.99
C ARG A 210 24.41 -9.32 -13.36
N ILE A 211 24.13 -8.34 -14.20
CA ILE A 211 22.80 -7.94 -14.68
C ILE A 211 22.77 -8.17 -16.19
N ASP A 212 21.79 -8.92 -16.68
CA ASP A 212 21.67 -9.20 -18.11
C ASP A 212 20.89 -8.11 -18.86
N TYR A 213 21.49 -7.63 -19.94
CA TYR A 213 20.86 -6.74 -20.91
C TYR A 213 20.77 -7.44 -22.28
N ARG A 214 19.88 -8.44 -22.37
CA ARG A 214 19.61 -9.22 -23.59
C ARG A 214 20.88 -9.94 -24.07
N GLY A 215 21.44 -10.80 -23.21
CA GLY A 215 22.66 -11.58 -23.45
C GLY A 215 23.97 -10.83 -23.18
N VAL A 216 23.89 -9.56 -22.75
CA VAL A 216 25.05 -8.74 -22.41
C VAL A 216 25.09 -8.58 -20.90
N ASN A 217 25.97 -9.33 -20.26
CA ASN A 217 26.15 -9.22 -18.82
C ASN A 217 26.97 -7.97 -18.46
N LEU A 218 26.45 -7.13 -17.57
CA LEU A 218 27.10 -5.87 -17.21
C LEU A 218 28.45 -6.08 -16.47
N SER A 219 28.61 -7.12 -15.65
CA SER A 219 29.90 -7.39 -14.98
C SER A 219 30.99 -7.71 -16.01
N ASP A 220 30.68 -8.56 -16.98
CA ASP A 220 31.57 -8.90 -18.10
C ASP A 220 31.90 -7.66 -18.96
N LEU A 221 30.88 -6.86 -19.30
CA LEU A 221 31.07 -5.64 -20.07
C LEU A 221 31.98 -4.65 -19.34
N LEU A 222 31.83 -4.48 -18.02
CA LEU A 222 32.68 -3.61 -17.21
C LEU A 222 34.11 -4.17 -17.13
N TYR A 223 34.26 -5.47 -16.85
CA TYR A 223 35.56 -6.05 -16.50
C TYR A 223 36.42 -6.36 -17.73
N PHE A 224 35.86 -6.97 -18.77
CA PHE A 224 36.61 -7.33 -19.98
C PHE A 224 36.59 -6.23 -21.03
N HIS A 225 35.56 -5.40 -21.03
CA HIS A 225 35.29 -4.48 -22.13
C HIS A 225 35.02 -3.04 -21.65
N GLY A 226 35.42 -2.69 -20.42
CA GLY A 226 35.21 -1.37 -19.84
C GLY A 226 35.81 -0.23 -20.67
N THR A 227 36.91 -0.49 -21.38
CA THR A 227 37.55 0.48 -22.29
C THR A 227 36.65 0.91 -23.46
N TRP A 228 35.58 0.17 -23.73
CA TRP A 228 34.56 0.52 -24.71
C TRP A 228 33.57 1.56 -24.16
N ILE A 229 33.35 1.56 -22.83
CA ILE A 229 32.56 2.58 -22.12
C ILE A 229 33.41 3.83 -21.89
N HIS A 230 34.59 3.66 -21.30
CA HIS A 230 35.54 4.74 -21.01
C HIS A 230 36.99 4.24 -21.16
N PRO A 231 37.89 4.94 -21.87
CA PRO A 231 39.25 4.46 -22.17
C PRO A 231 40.07 3.97 -20.98
N ASP A 232 39.91 4.60 -19.82
CA ASP A 232 40.66 4.27 -18.60
C ASP A 232 40.04 3.12 -17.77
N LEU A 233 38.83 2.67 -18.12
CA LEU A 233 38.11 1.63 -17.38
C LEU A 233 38.61 0.24 -17.78
N THR A 234 39.73 -0.18 -17.19
CA THR A 234 40.34 -1.51 -17.40
C THR A 234 40.07 -2.44 -16.21
N ALA A 235 40.24 -3.75 -16.38
CA ALA A 235 40.17 -4.72 -15.27
C ALA A 235 41.16 -4.38 -14.14
N LEU A 236 42.37 -3.91 -14.50
CA LEU A 236 43.38 -3.50 -13.53
C LEU A 236 42.94 -2.25 -12.77
N GLU A 237 42.43 -1.24 -13.47
CA GLU A 237 41.90 -0.03 -12.82
C GLU A 237 40.74 -0.38 -11.88
N LEU A 238 39.78 -1.19 -12.33
CA LEU A 238 38.67 -1.66 -11.47
C LEU A 238 39.17 -2.37 -10.20
N THR A 239 40.24 -3.15 -10.34
CA THR A 239 40.89 -3.88 -9.23
C THR A 239 41.61 -2.93 -8.27
N GLU A 240 42.40 -1.99 -8.79
CA GLU A 240 43.10 -0.99 -7.99
C GLU A 240 42.13 -0.09 -7.24
N GLN A 241 41.02 0.30 -7.87
CA GLN A 241 40.00 1.13 -7.22
C GLN A 241 39.23 0.39 -6.14
N LEU A 242 38.89 -0.88 -6.35
CA LEU A 242 38.22 -1.66 -5.32
C LEU A 242 39.12 -1.88 -4.10
N LEU A 243 40.39 -2.26 -4.31
CA LEU A 243 41.35 -2.48 -3.22
C LEU A 243 41.73 -1.17 -2.53
N GLY A 244 41.79 -0.06 -3.28
CA GLY A 244 42.05 1.28 -2.76
C GLY A 244 40.86 1.94 -2.08
N ALA A 245 39.63 1.42 -2.26
CA ALA A 245 38.44 1.92 -1.59
C ALA A 245 38.56 1.78 -0.07
N GLU A 246 37.84 2.61 0.67
CA GLU A 246 37.75 2.43 2.12
C GLU A 246 36.97 1.15 2.43
N SER A 247 37.36 0.42 3.48
CA SER A 247 36.70 -0.84 3.87
C SER A 247 35.17 -0.70 3.99
N LYS A 248 34.69 0.41 4.56
CA LYS A 248 33.26 0.70 4.68
C LYS A 248 32.54 0.78 3.33
N GLN A 249 33.18 1.25 2.26
CA GLN A 249 32.56 1.33 0.94
C GLN A 249 32.36 -0.07 0.32
N ARG A 250 33.16 -1.07 0.71
CA ARG A 250 33.03 -2.45 0.24
C ARG A 250 31.97 -3.25 0.99
N GLU A 251 31.37 -2.69 2.04
CA GLU A 251 30.27 -3.35 2.75
C GLU A 251 29.05 -3.53 1.84
N THR A 252 28.32 -4.63 2.03
CA THR A 252 27.22 -5.06 1.14
C THR A 252 26.05 -4.06 1.04
N HIS A 253 25.89 -3.20 2.05
CA HIS A 253 24.84 -2.18 2.10
C HIS A 253 25.32 -0.81 1.58
N GLN A 254 26.56 -0.71 1.10
CA GLN A 254 27.18 0.53 0.61
C GLN A 254 27.39 0.51 -0.92
N THR A 255 26.74 -0.41 -1.64
CA THR A 255 26.89 -0.63 -3.08
C THR A 255 26.66 0.63 -3.93
N VAL A 256 25.63 1.42 -3.62
CA VAL A 256 25.36 2.71 -4.29
C VAL A 256 26.45 3.73 -4.01
N SER A 257 26.88 3.82 -2.74
CA SER A 257 27.96 4.73 -2.32
C SER A 257 29.26 4.40 -3.05
N PHE A 258 29.60 3.11 -3.11
CA PHE A 258 30.75 2.61 -3.86
C PHE A 258 30.64 3.00 -5.34
N TYR A 259 29.51 2.71 -6.00
CA TYR A 259 29.32 3.07 -7.40
C TYR A 259 29.53 4.57 -7.64
N ASN A 260 28.86 5.41 -6.85
CA ASN A 260 28.87 6.86 -7.04
C ASN A 260 30.26 7.47 -6.79
N GLN A 261 31.10 6.83 -5.98
CA GLN A 261 32.46 7.30 -5.67
C GLN A 261 33.51 6.73 -6.62
N VAL A 262 33.33 5.49 -7.09
CA VAL A 262 34.36 4.76 -7.86
C VAL A 262 34.05 4.71 -9.35
N LEU A 263 32.82 4.33 -9.71
CA LEU A 263 32.42 4.03 -11.09
C LEU A 263 31.79 5.22 -11.82
N LYS A 264 31.10 6.11 -11.12
CA LYS A 264 30.40 7.26 -11.71
C LYS A 264 31.29 8.15 -12.58
N ARG A 265 32.57 8.31 -12.22
CA ARG A 265 33.52 9.08 -13.04
C ARG A 265 33.75 8.49 -14.45
N TYR A 266 33.46 7.20 -14.63
CA TYR A 266 33.57 6.49 -15.90
C TYR A 266 32.23 6.42 -16.65
N THR A 267 31.12 6.28 -15.93
CA THR A 267 29.78 6.13 -16.51
C THR A 267 29.10 7.47 -16.79
N GLY A 268 29.38 8.50 -15.98
CA GLY A 268 28.83 9.85 -16.10
C GLY A 268 27.45 10.05 -15.46
N GLU A 269 26.83 8.99 -14.92
CA GLU A 269 25.45 8.95 -14.42
C GLU A 269 25.43 8.38 -12.98
N GLU A 270 24.43 8.74 -12.17
CA GLU A 270 24.20 8.02 -10.89
C GLU A 270 23.76 6.57 -11.17
N LEU A 271 23.90 5.67 -10.20
CA LEU A 271 23.65 4.23 -10.41
C LEU A 271 22.30 3.92 -11.09
N ALA A 272 21.20 4.47 -10.56
CA ALA A 272 19.86 4.18 -11.09
C ALA A 272 19.68 4.71 -12.52
N ASP A 273 20.20 5.89 -12.84
CA ASP A 273 20.12 6.45 -14.19
C ASP A 273 20.97 5.65 -15.17
N PHE A 274 22.16 5.21 -14.74
CA PHE A 274 23.01 4.35 -15.54
C PHE A 274 22.34 3.02 -15.87
N LEU A 275 21.90 2.27 -14.84
CA LEU A 275 21.26 0.96 -15.03
C LEU A 275 19.96 1.08 -15.85
N GLY A 276 19.15 2.12 -15.58
CA GLY A 276 17.92 2.39 -16.32
C GLY A 276 18.22 2.75 -17.77
N GLY A 277 19.21 3.60 -18.02
CA GLY A 277 19.62 3.99 -19.37
C GLY A 277 20.20 2.85 -20.20
N LEU A 278 20.79 1.82 -19.57
CA LEU A 278 21.22 0.60 -20.27
C LEU A 278 20.04 -0.23 -20.78
N SER A 279 18.88 -0.22 -20.10
CA SER A 279 17.69 -0.92 -20.59
C SER A 279 17.24 -0.41 -21.96
N TYR A 280 17.38 0.89 -22.21
CA TYR A 280 17.08 1.52 -23.49
C TYR A 280 18.20 1.33 -24.51
N ARG A 281 19.46 1.57 -24.13
CA ARG A 281 20.61 1.59 -25.06
C ARG A 281 21.17 0.23 -25.42
N LEU A 282 21.05 -0.77 -24.53
CA LEU A 282 21.61 -2.11 -24.72
C LEU A 282 20.54 -3.17 -24.99
N ALA A 283 19.38 -3.04 -24.35
CA ALA A 283 18.30 -4.04 -24.42
C ALA A 283 17.09 -3.59 -25.24
N GLY A 284 17.02 -2.32 -25.67
CA GLY A 284 16.00 -1.81 -26.60
C GLY A 284 14.63 -1.48 -25.99
N TYR A 285 14.51 -1.46 -24.67
CA TYR A 285 13.25 -1.15 -23.97
C TYR A 285 12.94 0.35 -23.98
N ASP A 286 11.65 0.72 -24.09
CA ASP A 286 11.24 2.14 -24.01
C ASP A 286 11.22 2.65 -22.56
N THR A 287 10.89 1.79 -21.60
CA THR A 287 10.93 2.14 -20.18
C THR A 287 11.75 1.11 -19.39
N PRO A 288 12.55 1.55 -18.40
CA PRO A 288 13.25 0.62 -17.51
C PRO A 288 12.30 -0.26 -16.69
N SER A 289 11.07 0.19 -16.43
CA SER A 289 10.06 -0.61 -15.73
C SER A 289 9.63 -1.83 -16.56
N ASP A 290 9.46 -1.69 -17.89
CA ASP A 290 9.14 -2.82 -18.76
C ASP A 290 10.31 -3.81 -18.79
N TRP A 291 11.55 -3.30 -18.91
CA TRP A 291 12.75 -4.13 -18.84
C TRP A 291 12.82 -4.90 -17.52
N PHE A 292 12.66 -4.22 -16.38
CA PHE A 292 12.70 -4.87 -15.08
C PHE A 292 11.60 -5.93 -14.96
N ALA A 293 10.37 -5.61 -15.34
CA ALA A 293 9.25 -6.53 -15.20
C ALA A 293 9.37 -7.79 -16.06
N GLU A 294 9.88 -7.67 -17.29
CA GLU A 294 10.09 -8.82 -18.18
C GLU A 294 11.29 -9.69 -17.79
N ASN A 295 12.27 -9.13 -17.06
CA ASN A 295 13.50 -9.83 -16.69
C ASN A 295 13.54 -10.24 -15.19
N PHE A 296 12.48 -9.97 -14.42
CA PHE A 296 12.38 -10.39 -13.02
C PHE A 296 11.85 -11.83 -12.92
N GLU A 297 12.60 -12.73 -12.31
CA GLU A 297 12.24 -14.16 -12.27
C GLU A 297 11.21 -14.51 -11.19
N GLY A 298 11.03 -13.65 -10.20
CA GLY A 298 10.06 -13.81 -9.11
C GLY A 298 8.64 -13.35 -9.48
N ILE A 299 7.83 -13.01 -8.48
CA ILE A 299 6.54 -12.34 -8.71
C ILE A 299 6.69 -10.84 -8.52
N LEU A 300 6.49 -10.06 -9.58
CA LEU A 300 6.35 -8.60 -9.50
C LEU A 300 4.89 -8.21 -9.75
N TRP A 301 4.31 -7.42 -8.84
CA TRP A 301 2.99 -6.83 -9.01
C TRP A 301 3.04 -5.30 -8.97
N GLU A 302 2.84 -4.65 -10.12
CA GLU A 302 2.74 -3.19 -10.21
C GLU A 302 1.28 -2.76 -10.01
N GLN A 303 0.96 -2.17 -8.86
CA GLN A 303 -0.39 -1.74 -8.51
C GLN A 303 -0.60 -0.26 -8.77
N ALA A 304 -1.36 0.07 -9.81
CA ALA A 304 -1.81 1.42 -10.08
C ALA A 304 -2.83 1.92 -9.02
N PRO A 305 -2.90 3.24 -8.74
CA PRO A 305 -3.98 3.82 -7.96
C PRO A 305 -5.32 3.68 -8.71
N GLN A 306 -6.39 3.34 -7.99
CA GLN A 306 -7.72 3.20 -8.59
C GLN A 306 -8.37 4.56 -8.81
N GLY A 307 -8.64 4.93 -10.06
CA GLY A 307 -9.36 6.17 -10.40
C GLY A 307 -8.65 7.47 -10.02
N GLY A 308 -7.39 7.39 -9.56
CA GLY A 308 -6.55 8.54 -9.22
C GLY A 308 -5.89 9.16 -10.45
N ALA A 309 -5.12 10.24 -10.23
CA ALA A 309 -4.38 10.92 -11.28
C ALA A 309 -3.36 9.99 -11.96
N SER A 310 -3.32 10.02 -13.29
CA SER A 310 -2.47 9.16 -14.14
C SER A 310 -0.97 9.36 -13.92
N GLU A 311 -0.59 10.48 -13.30
CA GLU A 311 0.77 10.93 -13.06
C GLU A 311 1.38 10.37 -11.77
N ILE A 312 0.58 9.71 -10.92
CA ILE A 312 1.06 9.06 -9.71
C ILE A 312 1.94 7.88 -10.10
N ARG A 313 3.22 7.91 -9.68
CA ARG A 313 4.20 6.87 -9.94
C ARG A 313 3.88 5.63 -9.11
N TYR A 314 3.83 4.48 -9.77
CA TYR A 314 3.64 3.18 -9.13
C TYR A 314 4.48 2.05 -9.75
N ARG A 315 5.08 2.31 -10.92
CA ARG A 315 5.86 1.32 -11.65
C ARG A 315 7.20 1.06 -10.95
N ILE A 316 7.70 -0.15 -11.07
CA ILE A 316 8.80 -0.67 -10.25
C ILE A 316 10.06 0.19 -10.36
N TRP A 317 10.43 0.65 -11.56
CA TRP A 317 11.63 1.46 -11.72
C TRP A 317 11.44 2.89 -11.21
N ASP A 318 10.25 3.47 -11.39
CA ASP A 318 9.92 4.79 -10.84
C ASP A 318 9.99 4.78 -9.31
N ILE A 319 9.50 3.69 -8.69
CA ILE A 319 9.55 3.48 -7.25
C ILE A 319 10.99 3.24 -6.77
N LEU A 320 11.76 2.36 -7.42
CA LEU A 320 13.15 2.08 -7.04
C LEU A 320 14.07 3.29 -7.21
N SER A 321 13.92 4.03 -8.33
CA SER A 321 14.70 5.24 -8.59
C SER A 321 14.26 6.43 -7.72
N GLY A 322 13.01 6.43 -7.25
CA GLY A 322 12.44 7.42 -6.33
C GLY A 322 12.78 7.22 -4.85
N LEU A 323 13.48 6.13 -4.48
CA LEU A 323 13.98 5.93 -3.12
C LEU A 323 14.98 7.03 -2.72
N ASP A 324 15.05 7.34 -1.42
CA ASP A 324 16.14 8.16 -0.91
C ASP A 324 17.49 7.48 -1.19
N GLU A 325 18.55 8.27 -1.45
CA GLU A 325 19.88 7.74 -1.79
C GLU A 325 20.40 6.68 -0.79
N SER A 326 20.18 6.88 0.51
CA SER A 326 20.59 5.93 1.54
C SER A 326 19.86 4.59 1.52
N LYS A 327 18.77 4.48 0.74
CA LYS A 327 17.91 3.29 0.63
C LYS A 327 17.98 2.65 -0.75
N LYS A 328 18.51 3.36 -1.75
CA LYS A 328 18.81 2.82 -3.09
C LYS A 328 19.82 1.67 -3.05
N SER A 329 20.52 1.46 -1.93
CA SER A 329 21.41 0.31 -1.71
C SER A 329 20.73 -1.04 -1.91
N ILE A 330 19.40 -1.10 -1.86
CA ILE A 330 18.60 -2.30 -2.15
C ILE A 330 18.56 -2.67 -3.66
N LEU A 331 18.90 -1.74 -4.56
CA LEU A 331 18.74 -1.91 -6.02
C LEU A 331 19.58 -3.08 -6.56
N LEU A 332 20.89 -3.08 -6.32
CA LEU A 332 21.77 -4.18 -6.77
C LEU A 332 21.44 -5.51 -6.07
N PRO A 333 21.22 -5.56 -4.74
CA PRO A 333 20.72 -6.76 -4.08
C PRO A 333 19.49 -7.38 -4.72
N ILE A 334 18.49 -6.60 -5.14
CA ILE A 334 17.32 -7.13 -5.85
C ILE A 334 17.70 -7.64 -7.24
N LEU A 335 18.44 -6.84 -8.02
CA LEU A 335 18.80 -7.16 -9.41
C LEU A 335 19.73 -8.37 -9.55
N THR A 336 20.52 -8.70 -8.53
CA THR A 336 21.54 -9.76 -8.60
C THR A 336 21.37 -10.89 -7.58
N ALA A 337 20.23 -10.93 -6.87
CA ALA A 337 19.84 -12.10 -6.08
C ALA A 337 19.24 -13.19 -6.97
N PRO A 338 19.24 -14.47 -6.53
CA PRO A 338 18.32 -15.48 -7.05
C PRO A 338 16.88 -15.03 -6.76
N GLN A 339 16.13 -14.66 -7.80
CA GLN A 339 14.84 -13.96 -7.68
C GLN A 339 13.63 -14.90 -7.64
N GLU A 340 13.78 -16.18 -7.99
CA GLU A 340 12.65 -17.11 -8.17
C GLU A 340 11.67 -17.18 -6.99
N ASP A 341 12.18 -17.05 -5.75
CA ASP A 341 11.42 -17.09 -4.50
C ASP A 341 11.03 -15.70 -3.98
N MET A 342 11.39 -14.62 -4.68
CA MET A 342 11.11 -13.24 -4.29
C MET A 342 9.75 -12.80 -4.80
N TYR A 343 9.04 -12.01 -3.99
CA TYR A 343 7.95 -11.19 -4.48
C TYR A 343 8.22 -9.70 -4.24
N LEU A 344 7.76 -8.88 -5.17
CA LEU A 344 7.78 -7.43 -5.12
C LEU A 344 6.37 -6.89 -5.39
N ILE A 345 5.93 -5.91 -4.61
CA ILE A 345 4.73 -5.13 -4.93
C ILE A 345 5.17 -3.66 -5.02
N SER A 346 5.05 -3.06 -6.19
CA SER A 346 5.26 -1.62 -6.36
C SER A 346 3.91 -0.90 -6.44
N MET A 347 3.80 0.20 -5.72
CA MET A 347 2.55 0.95 -5.59
C MET A 347 2.88 2.43 -5.31
N PRO A 348 1.88 3.35 -5.34
CA PRO A 348 2.14 4.75 -5.03
C PRO A 348 2.95 4.95 -3.75
N SER A 349 4.09 5.63 -3.87
CA SER A 349 5.02 5.95 -2.76
C SER A 349 5.58 4.76 -1.97
N GLN A 350 5.40 3.49 -2.41
CA GLN A 350 5.86 2.33 -1.64
C GLN A 350 6.37 1.17 -2.49
N LEU A 351 7.37 0.46 -1.93
CA LEU A 351 7.85 -0.84 -2.38
C LEU A 351 7.68 -1.86 -1.26
N MET A 352 7.01 -2.98 -1.52
CA MET A 352 7.01 -4.14 -0.63
C MET A 352 7.90 -5.25 -1.20
N VAL A 353 8.72 -5.85 -0.36
CA VAL A 353 9.61 -6.97 -0.72
C VAL A 353 9.50 -8.08 0.31
N GLY A 354 9.51 -9.34 -0.15
CA GLY A 354 9.51 -10.50 0.74
C GLY A 354 9.85 -11.81 0.05
N SER A 355 10.02 -12.86 0.86
CA SER A 355 10.23 -14.24 0.40
C SER A 355 8.93 -15.00 0.35
N MET A 356 8.63 -15.64 -0.77
CA MET A 356 7.51 -16.56 -0.89
C MET A 356 7.70 -17.82 -0.02
N ASN A 357 8.94 -18.19 0.34
CA ASN A 357 9.21 -19.33 1.24
C ASN A 357 8.60 -19.15 2.64
N ARG A 358 8.22 -17.93 3.02
CA ARG A 358 7.49 -17.66 4.26
C ARG A 358 6.07 -18.27 4.25
N TYR A 359 5.49 -18.51 3.08
CA TYR A 359 4.07 -18.82 2.92
C TYR A 359 3.85 -20.32 2.64
N PRO A 360 3.12 -21.06 3.49
CA PRO A 360 2.80 -22.47 3.24
C PRO A 360 2.15 -22.73 1.88
N THR A 361 1.37 -21.76 1.38
CA THR A 361 0.74 -21.81 0.04
C THR A 361 1.76 -21.95 -1.09
N TYR A 362 2.92 -21.31 -0.97
CA TYR A 362 3.99 -21.38 -1.97
C TYR A 362 4.77 -22.71 -1.92
N LEU A 363 4.81 -23.35 -0.75
CA LEU A 363 5.55 -24.59 -0.53
C LEU A 363 4.82 -25.83 -1.09
N VAL A 364 3.56 -25.68 -1.51
CA VAL A 364 2.82 -26.73 -2.22
C VAL A 364 3.25 -26.74 -3.69
N LYS A 365 4.31 -27.48 -4.03
CA LYS A 365 4.88 -27.55 -5.39
C LYS A 365 4.10 -28.49 -6.32
N ASP A 366 2.89 -28.09 -6.67
CA ASP A 366 1.98 -28.82 -7.58
C ASP A 366 1.89 -28.17 -8.99
N GLY A 367 2.71 -27.15 -9.26
CA GLY A 367 2.71 -26.37 -10.49
C GLY A 367 1.74 -25.18 -10.46
N LEU A 368 0.97 -25.00 -9.38
CA LEU A 368 0.02 -23.89 -9.19
C LEU A 368 0.44 -22.93 -8.08
N GLU A 369 1.57 -23.17 -7.40
CA GLU A 369 2.05 -22.35 -6.29
C GLU A 369 2.21 -20.87 -6.64
N ARG A 370 2.80 -20.57 -7.81
CA ARG A 370 2.99 -19.18 -8.28
C ARG A 370 1.64 -18.50 -8.51
N GLN A 371 0.73 -19.15 -9.22
CA GLN A 371 -0.61 -18.61 -9.47
C GLN A 371 -1.38 -18.34 -8.16
N ARG A 372 -1.26 -19.22 -7.16
CA ARG A 372 -1.88 -19.00 -5.85
C ARG A 372 -1.27 -17.81 -5.11
N MET A 373 0.05 -17.63 -5.19
CA MET A 373 0.72 -16.47 -4.60
C MET A 373 0.37 -15.17 -5.32
N GLU A 374 0.34 -15.18 -6.65
CA GLU A 374 -0.11 -14.04 -7.47
C GLU A 374 -1.54 -13.63 -7.13
N GLU A 375 -2.46 -14.58 -6.92
CA GLU A 375 -3.83 -14.28 -6.50
C GLU A 375 -3.89 -13.58 -5.14
N ILE A 376 -3.12 -14.07 -4.16
CA ILE A 376 -3.04 -13.44 -2.82
C ILE A 376 -2.48 -12.02 -2.94
N ILE A 377 -1.39 -11.85 -3.69
CA ILE A 377 -0.74 -10.56 -3.94
C ILE A 377 -1.72 -9.62 -4.63
N ARG A 378 -2.42 -10.06 -5.67
CA ARG A 378 -3.39 -9.26 -6.42
C ARG A 378 -4.50 -8.75 -5.51
N VAL A 379 -5.16 -9.63 -4.75
CA VAL A 379 -6.29 -9.25 -3.87
C VAL A 379 -5.81 -8.28 -2.78
N TYR A 380 -4.61 -8.50 -2.25
CA TYR A 380 -4.01 -7.62 -1.25
C TYR A 380 -3.65 -6.24 -1.84
N ALA A 381 -2.96 -6.22 -2.98
CA ALA A 381 -2.54 -5.01 -3.68
C ALA A 381 -3.73 -4.19 -4.19
N GLN A 382 -4.82 -4.82 -4.63
CA GLN A 382 -6.04 -4.10 -5.02
C GLN A 382 -6.54 -3.15 -3.93
N LYS A 383 -6.49 -3.56 -2.65
CA LYS A 383 -6.85 -2.69 -1.53
C LYS A 383 -5.94 -1.46 -1.43
N MET A 384 -4.65 -1.58 -1.76
CA MET A 384 -3.69 -0.47 -1.83
C MET A 384 -3.98 0.48 -2.99
N GLY A 385 -4.40 -0.08 -4.13
CA GLY A 385 -4.89 0.68 -5.28
C GLY A 385 -6.09 1.57 -4.91
N VAL A 386 -7.07 1.02 -4.19
CA VAL A 386 -8.19 1.81 -3.65
C VAL A 386 -7.71 2.85 -2.63
N PHE A 387 -6.86 2.44 -1.68
CA PHE A 387 -6.37 3.28 -0.61
C PHE A 387 -5.70 4.56 -1.13
N TYR A 388 -4.77 4.45 -2.08
CA TYR A 388 -4.12 5.60 -2.69
C TYR A 388 -4.98 6.29 -3.74
N GLY A 389 -5.72 5.53 -4.55
CA GLY A 389 -6.58 6.09 -5.59
C GLY A 389 -7.63 7.04 -5.02
N VAL A 390 -8.40 6.56 -4.04
CA VAL A 390 -9.48 7.34 -3.42
C VAL A 390 -8.92 8.51 -2.62
N SER A 391 -7.93 8.29 -1.76
CA SER A 391 -7.36 9.37 -0.94
C SER A 391 -6.70 10.48 -1.77
N SER A 392 -6.16 10.14 -2.95
CA SER A 392 -5.51 11.13 -3.83
C SER A 392 -6.51 12.15 -4.40
N THR A 393 -7.80 11.83 -4.41
CA THR A 393 -8.85 12.73 -4.91
C THR A 393 -9.18 13.86 -3.94
N TRP A 394 -8.84 13.72 -2.66
CA TRP A 394 -9.29 14.65 -1.60
C TRP A 394 -8.47 15.94 -1.48
N MET A 395 -7.29 15.98 -2.11
CA MET A 395 -6.38 17.11 -2.01
C MET A 395 -5.67 17.38 -3.33
N GLU A 396 -5.49 18.66 -3.66
CA GLU A 396 -4.93 19.09 -4.95
C GLU A 396 -3.46 18.69 -5.16
N ASN A 397 -2.65 18.65 -4.10
CA ASN A 397 -1.22 18.37 -4.17
C ASN A 397 -0.86 16.87 -4.00
N SER A 398 -1.84 15.96 -4.06
CA SER A 398 -1.63 14.53 -3.81
C SER A 398 -0.58 13.91 -4.72
N VAL A 399 -0.59 14.24 -6.02
CA VAL A 399 0.37 13.76 -7.02
C VAL A 399 1.80 14.18 -6.68
N GLU A 400 1.99 15.47 -6.39
CA GLU A 400 3.30 16.03 -6.05
C GLU A 400 3.86 15.32 -4.81
N VAL A 401 3.04 15.19 -3.77
CA VAL A 401 3.43 14.62 -2.49
C VAL A 401 3.71 13.11 -2.60
N LEU A 402 2.83 12.32 -3.23
CA LEU A 402 3.05 10.88 -3.41
C LEU A 402 4.28 10.57 -4.26
N ASN A 403 4.60 11.44 -5.23
CA ASN A 403 5.80 11.29 -6.06
C ASN A 403 7.08 11.84 -5.40
N SER A 404 6.98 12.51 -4.25
CA SER A 404 8.13 13.13 -3.58
C SER A 404 8.91 12.17 -2.67
N PHE A 405 8.43 10.93 -2.49
CA PHE A 405 9.05 9.96 -1.59
C PHE A 405 8.67 8.53 -1.90
N VAL A 406 9.49 7.59 -1.43
CA VAL A 406 9.18 6.17 -1.44
C VAL A 406 9.54 5.54 -0.09
N ASN A 407 8.63 4.76 0.47
CA ASN A 407 8.86 3.91 1.64
C ASN A 407 9.08 2.46 1.24
N ILE A 408 9.87 1.72 2.02
CA ILE A 408 10.07 0.29 1.81
C ILE A 408 9.33 -0.48 2.91
N GLN A 409 8.62 -1.54 2.54
CA GLN A 409 8.09 -2.53 3.47
C GLN A 409 8.83 -3.85 3.28
N TYR A 410 9.51 -4.29 4.34
CA TYR A 410 10.14 -5.61 4.40
C TYR A 410 9.19 -6.59 5.09
N ASP A 411 8.80 -7.65 4.38
CA ASP A 411 8.05 -8.77 4.96
C ASP A 411 8.84 -9.46 6.08
N THR A 412 8.14 -10.22 6.93
CA THR A 412 8.69 -10.85 8.11
C THR A 412 9.77 -11.86 7.79
N ARG A 413 10.80 -11.86 8.65
CA ARG A 413 11.84 -12.89 8.72
C ARG A 413 11.52 -14.03 9.70
N LEU A 414 10.41 -13.93 10.43
CA LEU A 414 10.07 -14.86 11.52
C LEU A 414 9.14 -15.97 11.02
N ASN A 415 9.13 -17.10 11.73
CA ASN A 415 8.18 -18.20 11.52
C ASN A 415 8.15 -18.80 10.10
N PHE A 416 9.32 -18.97 9.46
CA PHE A 416 9.41 -19.70 8.20
C PHE A 416 9.09 -21.18 8.43
N PRO A 417 8.30 -21.83 7.55
CA PRO A 417 8.23 -23.28 7.49
C PRO A 417 9.55 -23.88 6.98
N GLN A 418 9.78 -25.17 7.23
CA GLN A 418 10.91 -25.89 6.62
C GLN A 418 10.68 -26.03 5.11
N SER A 419 11.72 -25.75 4.32
CA SER A 419 11.75 -25.98 2.87
C SER A 419 13.15 -26.34 2.40
N ASP A 420 13.33 -26.55 1.09
CA ASP A 420 14.66 -26.76 0.48
C ASP A 420 15.49 -25.47 0.49
N ALA A 421 14.83 -24.31 0.36
CA ALA A 421 15.46 -22.99 0.32
C ALA A 421 15.70 -22.39 1.72
N ALA A 422 14.88 -22.74 2.72
CA ALA A 422 14.92 -22.12 4.04
C ALA A 422 14.74 -23.13 5.19
N ASP A 423 15.49 -22.94 6.27
CA ASP A 423 15.31 -23.69 7.51
C ASP A 423 14.09 -23.18 8.29
N ALA A 424 13.40 -24.06 9.02
CA ALA A 424 12.25 -23.67 9.82
C ALA A 424 12.62 -22.69 10.95
N GLY A 425 11.72 -21.75 11.24
CA GLY A 425 11.87 -20.75 12.30
C GLY A 425 12.34 -19.40 11.77
N ASP A 426 13.13 -18.70 12.57
CA ASP A 426 13.53 -17.33 12.27
C ASP A 426 14.75 -17.31 11.36
N GLN A 427 14.71 -16.44 10.35
CA GLN A 427 15.83 -16.20 9.45
C GLN A 427 16.71 -15.11 10.07
N ASP A 428 17.91 -15.51 10.50
CA ASP A 428 18.88 -14.63 11.15
C ASP A 428 20.09 -14.38 10.24
N LYS A 429 20.70 -13.22 10.41
CA LYS A 429 21.98 -12.84 9.79
C LYS A 429 23.04 -13.92 10.03
N ASP A 430 23.86 -14.16 9.03
CA ASP A 430 24.95 -15.13 8.99
C ASP A 430 24.52 -16.61 8.99
N LYS A 431 23.22 -16.89 9.14
CA LYS A 431 22.69 -18.26 9.27
C LYS A 431 21.66 -18.63 8.21
N THR A 432 20.84 -17.67 7.78
CA THR A 432 19.76 -17.95 6.83
C THR A 432 20.29 -18.53 5.52
N ARG A 433 19.52 -19.49 4.98
CA ARG A 433 19.69 -20.10 3.66
C ARG A 433 18.73 -19.53 2.62
N ASP A 434 17.66 -18.87 3.07
CA ASP A 434 16.65 -18.31 2.19
C ASP A 434 17.31 -17.27 1.27
N PRO A 435 17.13 -17.38 -0.07
CA PRO A 435 17.84 -16.52 -1.02
C PRO A 435 17.48 -15.05 -0.85
N VAL A 436 16.22 -14.72 -0.52
CA VAL A 436 15.78 -13.33 -0.36
C VAL A 436 16.33 -12.75 0.95
N MET A 437 16.22 -13.49 2.06
CA MET A 437 16.72 -13.06 3.36
C MET A 437 18.25 -12.90 3.35
N LYS A 438 18.96 -13.77 2.65
CA LYS A 438 20.42 -13.68 2.51
C LYS A 438 20.83 -12.56 1.56
N TRP A 439 20.35 -12.58 0.31
CA TRP A 439 20.91 -11.73 -0.74
C TRP A 439 20.30 -10.34 -0.81
N VAL A 440 19.14 -10.12 -0.19
CA VAL A 440 18.49 -8.80 -0.10
C VAL A 440 18.54 -8.25 1.32
N TYR A 441 18.04 -9.00 2.31
CA TYR A 441 17.87 -8.44 3.67
C TYR A 441 19.19 -8.35 4.43
N GLU A 442 19.97 -9.43 4.49
CA GLU A 442 21.29 -9.42 5.13
C GLU A 442 22.24 -8.48 4.39
N ALA A 443 22.23 -8.51 3.04
CA ALA A 443 23.01 -7.62 2.20
C ALA A 443 22.79 -6.14 2.55
N ASN A 444 21.54 -5.74 2.81
CA ASN A 444 21.17 -4.37 3.10
C ASN A 444 21.09 -4.04 4.60
N ASN A 445 21.55 -4.93 5.49
CA ASN A 445 21.44 -4.80 6.95
C ASN A 445 20.00 -4.54 7.45
N THR A 446 19.01 -5.17 6.81
CA THR A 446 17.58 -4.99 7.11
C THR A 446 16.93 -6.17 7.84
N ILE A 447 17.72 -7.16 8.26
CA ILE A 447 17.28 -8.19 9.21
C ILE A 447 17.00 -7.53 10.56
N SER A 448 15.72 -7.33 10.88
CA SER A 448 15.26 -6.56 12.03
C SER A 448 15.50 -7.25 13.38
N ALA A 449 15.73 -6.45 14.42
CA ALA A 449 15.69 -6.92 15.79
C ALA A 449 14.25 -7.24 16.23
N LYS A 450 14.06 -8.29 17.03
CA LYS A 450 12.75 -8.63 17.58
C LYS A 450 12.32 -7.57 18.60
N ASN A 451 11.11 -7.03 18.47
CA ASN A 451 10.59 -6.01 19.39
C ASN A 451 9.16 -6.33 19.91
N GLY A 452 8.64 -7.53 19.67
CA GLY A 452 7.34 -8.01 20.17
C GLY A 452 6.10 -7.37 19.53
N SER A 453 6.28 -6.40 18.62
CA SER A 453 5.19 -5.77 17.86
C SER A 453 4.82 -6.63 16.64
N ALA A 454 3.64 -6.44 16.05
CA ALA A 454 3.25 -7.14 14.80
C ALA A 454 4.05 -6.62 13.60
N ALA A 455 4.25 -5.31 13.53
CA ALA A 455 5.12 -4.60 12.60
C ALA A 455 5.66 -3.33 13.29
N SER A 456 6.59 -2.63 12.64
CA SER A 456 7.09 -1.35 13.14
C SER A 456 7.56 -0.43 12.00
N ALA A 457 7.18 0.84 12.09
CA ALA A 457 7.55 1.90 11.18
C ALA A 457 8.52 2.93 11.80
N ASN A 458 9.44 3.49 11.00
CA ASN A 458 10.45 4.47 11.47
C ASN A 458 10.43 5.81 10.72
N GLY A 459 9.37 6.11 9.99
CA GLY A 459 9.21 7.28 9.12
C GLY A 459 9.58 7.03 7.66
N ASN A 460 10.32 5.95 7.35
CA ASN A 460 10.67 5.61 5.95
C ASN A 460 10.59 4.13 5.60
N VAL A 461 10.75 3.25 6.59
CA VAL A 461 10.73 1.80 6.41
C VAL A 461 9.70 1.21 7.36
N VAL A 462 8.94 0.24 6.86
CA VAL A 462 8.12 -0.67 7.67
C VAL A 462 8.81 -2.03 7.69
N TYR A 463 8.92 -2.60 8.87
CA TYR A 463 9.34 -3.98 9.02
C TYR A 463 8.19 -4.79 9.63
N TRP A 464 7.73 -5.79 8.91
CA TRP A 464 6.80 -6.78 9.42
C TRP A 464 7.56 -7.70 10.38
N MET A 465 7.10 -7.82 11.62
CA MET A 465 7.82 -8.53 12.68
C MET A 465 7.27 -9.93 12.84
N VAL A 466 6.04 -10.07 13.35
CA VAL A 466 5.45 -11.37 13.71
C VAL A 466 4.54 -11.87 12.60
N ASP A 467 3.72 -10.97 12.06
CA ASP A 467 2.74 -11.30 11.04
C ASP A 467 3.38 -11.24 9.65
N ALA A 468 2.95 -12.14 8.78
CA ALA A 468 3.30 -12.09 7.37
C ALA A 468 2.57 -10.91 6.72
N ALA A 469 3.27 -10.17 5.84
CA ALA A 469 2.72 -8.99 5.19
C ALA A 469 1.53 -9.34 4.29
N LEU A 470 1.64 -10.40 3.49
CA LEU A 470 0.58 -10.81 2.59
C LEU A 470 -0.54 -11.51 3.35
N GLY A 471 -1.75 -10.99 3.19
CA GLY A 471 -2.95 -11.60 3.73
C GLY A 471 -4.21 -11.01 3.13
N THR A 472 -5.25 -11.84 2.97
CA THR A 472 -6.55 -11.37 2.47
C THR A 472 -7.48 -10.88 3.58
N SER A 473 -7.11 -11.10 4.84
CA SER A 473 -7.89 -10.68 6.01
C SER A 473 -7.93 -9.15 6.13
N ASP A 474 -8.98 -8.64 6.79
CA ASP A 474 -9.05 -7.22 7.12
C ASP A 474 -7.97 -6.81 8.12
N TYR A 475 -7.58 -7.73 9.02
CA TYR A 475 -6.51 -7.50 9.98
C TYR A 475 -5.15 -7.27 9.30
N ALA A 476 -4.80 -8.06 8.27
CA ALA A 476 -3.55 -7.86 7.53
C ALA A 476 -3.51 -6.48 6.85
N PHE A 477 -4.64 -6.02 6.29
CA PHE A 477 -4.71 -4.70 5.67
C PHE A 477 -4.76 -3.56 6.70
N PHE A 478 -5.37 -3.80 7.87
CA PHE A 478 -5.30 -2.90 9.01
C PHE A 478 -3.85 -2.67 9.43
N THR A 479 -3.06 -3.72 9.64
CA THR A 479 -1.63 -3.60 10.01
C THR A 479 -0.85 -2.82 8.95
N PHE A 480 -1.06 -3.11 7.66
CA PHE A 480 -0.43 -2.35 6.57
C PHE A 480 -0.76 -0.86 6.63
N SER A 481 -2.05 -0.53 6.72
CA SER A 481 -2.49 0.87 6.70
C SER A 481 -2.13 1.62 7.98
N HIS A 482 -2.04 0.92 9.13
CA HIS A 482 -1.55 1.46 10.39
C HIS A 482 -0.08 1.86 10.32
N GLU A 483 0.80 0.96 9.88
CA GLU A 483 2.23 1.28 9.73
C GLU A 483 2.49 2.29 8.61
N THR A 484 1.69 2.23 7.53
CA THR A 484 1.70 3.25 6.48
C THR A 484 1.32 4.61 7.05
N ALA A 485 0.32 4.70 7.91
CA ALA A 485 -0.06 5.96 8.57
C ALA A 485 1.10 6.54 9.40
N HIS A 486 1.84 5.71 10.15
CA HIS A 486 3.00 6.18 10.91
C HIS A 486 4.08 6.84 10.04
N ASN A 487 4.27 6.34 8.81
CA ASN A 487 5.23 6.91 7.86
C ASN A 487 4.67 8.10 7.06
N GLN A 488 3.36 8.10 6.79
CA GLN A 488 2.76 8.95 5.75
C GLN A 488 1.71 9.94 6.25
N ASP A 489 1.35 9.96 7.53
CA ASP A 489 0.33 10.88 8.06
C ASP A 489 0.64 12.36 7.75
N GLY A 490 1.73 12.88 8.30
CA GLY A 490 2.19 14.25 8.11
C GLY A 490 2.74 14.53 6.72
N ARG A 491 3.24 13.48 6.04
CA ARG A 491 3.86 13.60 4.73
C ARG A 491 2.81 13.65 3.63
N TYR A 492 1.87 12.70 3.60
CA TYR A 492 0.85 12.56 2.58
C TYR A 492 -0.55 13.00 3.03
N PHE A 493 -1.13 12.37 4.05
CA PHE A 493 -2.53 12.63 4.43
C PHE A 493 -2.77 14.07 4.88
N TYR A 494 -1.73 14.75 5.39
CA TYR A 494 -1.77 16.17 5.78
C TYR A 494 -1.10 17.10 4.76
N GLY A 495 -0.89 16.65 3.52
CA GLY A 495 -0.36 17.48 2.43
C GLY A 495 1.03 18.06 2.69
N GLY A 496 1.86 17.35 3.46
CA GLY A 496 3.21 17.77 3.84
C GLY A 496 3.30 18.69 5.07
N ALA A 497 2.18 19.02 5.72
CA ALA A 497 2.17 19.93 6.87
C ALA A 497 2.82 19.34 8.14
N GLY A 498 2.97 18.02 8.23
CA GLY A 498 3.42 17.36 9.46
C GLY A 498 2.32 17.20 10.52
N ARG A 499 2.63 16.44 11.57
CA ARG A 499 1.70 16.21 12.70
C ARG A 499 1.47 17.50 13.49
N ARG A 500 0.27 17.63 14.09
CA ARG A 500 -0.03 18.74 14.99
C ARG A 500 0.91 18.73 16.20
N LYS A 501 1.21 19.91 16.74
CA LYS A 501 2.02 20.01 17.97
C LYS A 501 1.31 19.28 19.11
N GLY A 502 2.08 18.49 19.89
CA GLY A 502 1.57 17.81 21.07
C GLY A 502 0.92 16.44 20.80
N THR A 503 1.01 15.93 19.57
CA THR A 503 0.48 14.61 19.20
C THR A 503 1.59 13.65 18.75
N GLY A 504 1.48 12.38 19.16
CA GLY A 504 2.37 11.27 18.76
C GLY A 504 1.79 10.46 17.60
N GLY A 505 2.57 9.54 17.03
CA GLY A 505 2.17 8.78 15.84
C GLY A 505 0.90 7.96 16.00
N GLU A 506 0.71 7.33 17.17
CA GLU A 506 -0.49 6.52 17.45
C GLU A 506 -1.78 7.35 17.47
N ALA A 507 -1.71 8.66 17.71
CA ALA A 507 -2.88 9.54 17.63
C ALA A 507 -3.35 9.75 16.18
N HIS A 508 -2.52 9.44 15.17
CA HIS A 508 -2.80 9.62 13.75
C HIS A 508 -3.00 8.30 12.99
N ALA A 509 -2.59 7.15 13.55
CA ALA A 509 -2.70 5.85 12.91
C ALA A 509 -4.04 5.14 13.24
N ASP A 510 -4.10 4.43 14.37
CA ASP A 510 -5.27 3.65 14.78
C ASP A 510 -6.50 4.53 15.05
N GLY A 511 -7.69 4.08 14.66
CA GLY A 511 -8.92 4.86 14.79
C GLY A 511 -8.95 6.16 13.97
N ASN A 512 -8.07 6.29 12.97
CA ASN A 512 -8.00 7.44 12.07
C ASN A 512 -7.71 7.03 10.61
N ILE A 513 -6.43 6.95 10.20
CA ILE A 513 -6.05 6.59 8.82
C ILE A 513 -6.08 5.06 8.62
N ALA A 514 -5.73 4.31 9.68
CA ALA A 514 -5.72 2.85 9.63
C ALA A 514 -7.11 2.30 9.30
N GLN A 515 -7.15 1.28 8.43
CA GLN A 515 -8.39 0.75 7.87
C GLN A 515 -9.03 -0.26 8.82
N GLU A 516 -9.55 0.25 9.93
CA GLU A 516 -10.26 -0.51 10.97
C GLU A 516 -11.77 -0.24 10.94
N MET A 517 -12.54 -1.17 10.40
CA MET A 517 -13.99 -1.00 10.20
C MET A 517 -14.83 -1.55 11.36
N ARG A 518 -14.38 -1.35 12.60
CA ARG A 518 -15.18 -1.73 13.79
C ARG A 518 -16.39 -0.81 13.92
N ASP A 519 -17.52 -1.38 14.35
CA ASP A 519 -18.71 -0.59 14.66
C ASP A 519 -18.44 0.40 15.81
N GLY A 520 -18.92 1.63 15.66
CA GLY A 520 -18.61 2.77 16.53
C GLY A 520 -17.34 3.55 16.13
N CYS A 521 -16.41 2.95 15.39
CA CYS A 521 -15.17 3.62 14.96
C CYS A 521 -15.47 4.63 13.86
N MET A 522 -14.75 5.76 13.84
CA MET A 522 -14.87 6.81 12.82
C MET A 522 -13.62 6.88 11.97
N VAL A 523 -13.63 6.20 10.83
CA VAL A 523 -12.53 6.17 9.84
C VAL A 523 -13.10 6.25 8.44
N PHE A 524 -12.33 6.70 7.45
CA PHE A 524 -12.76 6.68 6.06
C PHE A 524 -12.50 5.30 5.47
N ASN A 525 -13.56 4.60 5.05
CA ASN A 525 -13.41 3.33 4.36
C ASN A 525 -12.94 3.57 2.93
N ILE A 526 -11.65 3.33 2.71
CA ILE A 526 -10.95 3.42 1.43
C ILE A 526 -10.30 2.09 1.07
N SER A 527 -10.92 0.99 1.51
CA SER A 527 -10.39 -0.36 1.31
C SER A 527 -11.31 -1.29 0.53
N LYS A 528 -12.64 -1.14 0.67
CA LYS A 528 -13.63 -2.08 0.09
C LYS A 528 -15.06 -1.54 0.05
N ILE A 529 -15.92 -2.31 -0.60
CA ILE A 529 -17.38 -2.15 -0.60
C ILE A 529 -17.97 -3.22 0.32
N ASN A 530 -18.80 -2.81 1.29
CA ASN A 530 -19.44 -3.70 2.25
C ASN A 530 -20.94 -3.84 1.96
N ASP A 531 -21.53 -4.96 2.37
CA ASP A 531 -22.98 -5.13 2.41
C ASP A 531 -23.60 -4.09 3.36
N LEU A 532 -24.71 -3.48 2.95
CA LEU A 532 -25.39 -2.45 3.75
C LEU A 532 -25.92 -2.99 5.09
N GLY A 533 -26.12 -4.30 5.24
CA GLY A 533 -26.53 -4.91 6.50
C GLY A 533 -25.40 -5.14 7.50
N VAL A 534 -24.14 -4.81 7.16
CA VAL A 534 -23.02 -4.89 8.12
C VAL A 534 -23.16 -3.81 9.19
N GLU A 535 -22.79 -4.16 10.42
CA GLU A 535 -22.71 -3.22 11.54
C GLU A 535 -21.46 -2.35 11.40
N MET A 536 -21.67 -1.10 10.99
CA MET A 536 -20.58 -0.18 10.68
C MET A 536 -21.08 1.26 10.74
N THR A 537 -20.30 2.12 11.39
CA THR A 537 -20.63 3.55 11.51
C THR A 537 -20.20 4.35 10.27
N ASN A 538 -19.09 3.97 9.63
CA ASN A 538 -18.50 4.66 8.49
C ASN A 538 -19.15 4.31 7.15
N ASN A 539 -18.66 4.93 6.07
CA ASN A 539 -19.17 4.72 4.72
C ASN A 539 -19.02 3.25 4.29
N PHE A 540 -20.08 2.67 3.72
CA PHE A 540 -20.08 1.27 3.32
C PHE A 540 -19.20 1.01 2.10
N SER A 541 -19.10 2.00 1.21
CA SER A 541 -18.33 1.96 -0.04
C SER A 541 -17.36 3.13 -0.11
N TYR A 542 -16.14 2.90 -0.57
CA TYR A 542 -15.19 3.97 -0.87
C TYR A 542 -15.72 4.94 -1.94
N GLN A 543 -16.66 4.52 -2.80
CA GLN A 543 -17.30 5.36 -3.81
C GLN A 543 -18.19 6.45 -3.21
N ARG A 544 -18.62 6.29 -1.94
CA ARG A 544 -19.36 7.33 -1.22
C ARG A 544 -18.47 8.50 -0.84
N ILE A 545 -17.14 8.35 -0.90
CA ILE A 545 -16.18 9.38 -0.47
C ILE A 545 -15.08 9.62 -1.50
N ASP A 546 -15.27 9.32 -2.79
CA ASP A 546 -14.23 9.37 -3.84
C ASP A 546 -14.01 10.76 -4.49
N SER A 547 -14.38 11.83 -3.80
CA SER A 547 -14.10 13.22 -4.19
C SER A 547 -14.17 14.14 -2.97
N PRO A 548 -13.59 15.35 -3.02
CA PRO A 548 -13.64 16.31 -1.92
C PRO A 548 -15.07 16.63 -1.45
N GLU A 549 -16.01 16.77 -2.37
CA GLU A 549 -17.42 17.09 -2.07
C GLU A 549 -18.14 15.90 -1.43
N LYS A 550 -17.85 14.69 -1.93
CA LYS A 550 -18.46 13.46 -1.41
C LYS A 550 -17.97 13.12 -0.01
N ILE A 551 -16.66 13.21 0.27
CA ILE A 551 -16.16 12.97 1.62
C ILE A 551 -16.70 14.01 2.61
N HIS A 552 -16.71 15.29 2.22
CA HIS A 552 -17.27 16.35 3.06
C HIS A 552 -18.76 16.11 3.35
N SER A 553 -19.57 15.88 2.32
CA SER A 553 -21.01 15.65 2.49
C SER A 553 -21.32 14.42 3.36
N TYR A 554 -20.56 13.33 3.22
CA TYR A 554 -20.77 12.13 4.04
C TYR A 554 -20.58 12.42 5.53
N TYR A 555 -19.41 12.97 5.89
CA TYR A 555 -19.10 13.25 7.29
C TYR A 555 -19.96 14.38 7.87
N ASN A 556 -20.37 15.34 7.04
CA ASN A 556 -21.34 16.34 7.44
C ASN A 556 -22.66 15.67 7.88
N GLN A 557 -23.25 14.83 7.03
CA GLN A 557 -24.52 14.16 7.35
C GLN A 557 -24.41 13.17 8.52
N MET A 558 -23.27 12.49 8.63
CA MET A 558 -22.97 11.64 9.78
C MET A 558 -23.03 12.43 11.10
N PHE A 559 -22.38 13.59 11.18
CA PHE A 559 -22.36 14.39 12.41
C PHE A 559 -23.66 15.14 12.65
N GLU A 560 -24.32 15.67 11.61
CA GLU A 560 -25.66 16.28 11.75
C GLU A 560 -26.67 15.28 12.32
N THR A 561 -26.67 14.03 11.81
CA THR A 561 -27.49 12.95 12.37
C THR A 561 -27.12 12.68 13.84
N GLY A 562 -25.81 12.64 14.14
CA GLY A 562 -25.32 12.47 15.51
C GLY A 562 -25.80 13.55 16.47
N TYR A 563 -25.78 14.83 16.07
CA TYR A 563 -26.22 15.95 16.91
C TYR A 563 -27.73 15.89 17.20
N VAL A 564 -28.55 15.52 16.21
CA VAL A 564 -30.00 15.34 16.42
C VAL A 564 -30.25 14.27 17.48
N LEU A 565 -29.59 13.11 17.35
CA LEU A 565 -29.77 12.01 18.30
C LEU A 565 -29.22 12.35 19.69
N ASP A 566 -28.07 13.03 19.77
CA ASP A 566 -27.50 13.48 21.04
C ASP A 566 -28.39 14.52 21.73
N TYR A 567 -29.00 15.44 20.97
CA TYR A 567 -29.96 16.41 21.50
C TYR A 567 -31.20 15.72 22.07
N LEU A 568 -31.82 14.80 21.32
CA LEU A 568 -33.01 14.08 21.77
C LEU A 568 -32.70 13.21 23.01
N ALA A 569 -31.53 12.58 23.05
CA ALA A 569 -31.06 11.88 24.24
C ALA A 569 -30.84 12.83 25.43
N ALA A 570 -30.37 14.06 25.21
CA ALA A 570 -30.23 15.07 26.28
C ALA A 570 -31.59 15.41 26.89
N LYS A 571 -32.59 15.66 26.04
CA LYS A 571 -33.96 15.96 26.47
C LYS A 571 -34.56 14.80 27.26
N ALA A 572 -34.30 13.56 26.86
CA ALA A 572 -34.69 12.36 27.61
C ALA A 572 -34.00 12.26 28.97
N PHE A 573 -32.68 12.46 29.01
CA PHE A 573 -31.87 12.40 30.23
C PHE A 573 -32.32 13.43 31.28
N LEU A 574 -32.69 14.63 30.85
CA LEU A 574 -33.18 15.70 31.73
C LEU A 574 -34.56 15.42 32.34
N GLN A 575 -35.31 14.43 31.83
CA GLN A 575 -36.59 13.99 32.41
C GLN A 575 -36.44 12.90 33.48
N LEU A 576 -35.24 12.33 33.63
CA LEU A 576 -34.98 11.26 34.58
C LEU A 576 -34.89 11.78 36.02
N THR A 577 -35.15 10.89 36.97
CA THR A 577 -34.88 11.18 38.39
C THR A 577 -33.37 11.31 38.64
N PRO A 578 -32.92 12.05 39.68
CA PRO A 578 -31.50 12.14 40.02
C PRO A 578 -30.82 10.78 40.23
N GLN A 579 -31.56 9.78 40.73
CA GLN A 579 -31.07 8.41 40.88
C GLN A 579 -30.80 7.74 39.54
N GLN A 580 -31.70 7.87 38.58
CA GLN A 580 -31.54 7.34 37.22
C GLN A 580 -30.44 8.09 36.46
N GLN A 581 -30.41 9.42 36.56
CA GLN A 581 -29.35 10.26 35.97
C GLN A 581 -27.97 9.82 36.46
N ALA A 582 -27.78 9.69 37.78
CA ALA A 582 -26.52 9.22 38.35
C ALA A 582 -26.16 7.81 37.87
N ALA A 583 -27.14 6.94 37.63
CA ALA A 583 -26.88 5.58 37.17
C ALA A 583 -26.32 5.52 35.74
N VAL A 584 -26.76 6.39 34.83
CA VAL A 584 -26.36 6.35 33.41
C VAL A 584 -25.33 7.41 33.01
N ALA A 585 -25.19 8.50 33.77
CA ALA A 585 -24.21 9.54 33.49
C ALA A 585 -22.78 9.10 33.83
N VAL A 586 -21.84 9.65 33.07
CA VAL A 586 -20.43 9.74 33.45
C VAL A 586 -19.98 11.19 33.33
N GLN A 587 -18.99 11.58 34.14
CA GLN A 587 -18.35 12.88 34.10
C GLN A 587 -16.91 12.73 33.63
N ALA A 588 -16.48 13.62 32.74
CA ALA A 588 -15.08 13.72 32.33
C ALA A 588 -14.26 14.54 33.34
N THR A 589 -13.03 14.12 33.61
CA THR A 589 -12.03 14.89 34.36
C THR A 589 -10.72 14.89 33.59
N HIS A 590 -10.13 16.06 33.38
CA HIS A 590 -8.88 16.22 32.64
C HIS A 590 -7.68 16.36 33.59
N THR A 591 -6.61 15.60 33.32
CA THR A 591 -5.33 15.74 34.01
C THR A 591 -4.24 16.14 33.02
N PRO A 592 -3.61 17.32 33.16
CA PRO A 592 -2.55 17.75 32.25
C PRO A 592 -1.41 16.73 32.15
N GLY A 593 -0.90 16.52 30.95
CA GLY A 593 0.17 15.56 30.67
C GLY A 593 0.69 15.68 29.24
N GLY A 594 1.74 14.93 28.89
CA GLY A 594 2.33 14.99 27.56
C GLY A 594 2.88 16.39 27.23
N THR A 595 2.91 16.73 25.94
CA THR A 595 3.34 18.04 25.44
C THR A 595 2.09 18.86 25.09
N ASP A 596 1.68 19.78 25.97
CA ASP A 596 0.47 20.59 25.83
C ASP A 596 -0.79 19.72 25.61
N SER A 597 -0.94 18.63 26.37
CA SER A 597 -2.08 17.70 26.28
C SER A 597 -2.65 17.34 27.66
N PHE A 598 -3.63 16.45 27.71
CA PHE A 598 -4.17 15.89 28.94
C PHE A 598 -4.64 14.44 28.76
N THR A 599 -4.71 13.71 29.86
CA THR A 599 -5.50 12.48 29.95
C THR A 599 -6.93 12.82 30.34
N THR A 600 -7.88 12.01 29.91
CA THR A 600 -9.29 12.13 30.30
C THR A 600 -9.71 10.88 31.07
N GLN A 601 -10.25 11.08 32.25
CA GLN A 601 -10.91 10.03 33.02
C GLN A 601 -12.42 10.23 32.95
N TYR A 602 -13.16 9.21 32.51
CA TYR A 602 -14.61 9.17 32.59
C TYR A 602 -15.01 8.32 33.78
N ARG A 603 -15.67 8.94 34.75
CA ARG A 603 -16.08 8.30 36.00
C ARG A 603 -17.58 8.38 36.20
N ASP A 604 -18.09 7.49 37.03
CA ASP A 604 -19.46 7.59 37.54
C ASP A 604 -19.67 8.88 38.35
N VAL A 605 -20.91 9.39 38.29
CA VAL A 605 -21.42 10.49 39.10
C VAL A 605 -22.31 9.94 40.21
N THR A 606 -22.28 10.52 41.40
CA THR A 606 -23.19 10.15 42.51
C THR A 606 -24.53 10.89 42.44
N VAL A 607 -25.52 10.40 43.18
CA VAL A 607 -26.84 11.05 43.26
C VAL A 607 -26.70 12.44 43.89
N GLU A 608 -25.87 12.57 44.91
CA GLU A 608 -25.60 13.85 45.58
C GLU A 608 -24.92 14.84 44.64
N GLU A 609 -23.98 14.39 43.81
CA GLU A 609 -23.33 15.21 42.78
C GLU A 609 -24.37 15.69 41.76
N ILE A 610 -25.22 14.81 41.23
CA ILE A 610 -26.30 15.18 40.29
C ILE A 610 -27.26 16.21 40.91
N GLN A 611 -27.66 16.01 42.16
CA GLN A 611 -28.54 16.95 42.87
C GLN A 611 -27.89 18.32 43.07
N GLN A 612 -26.57 18.37 43.26
CA GLN A 612 -25.82 19.62 43.40
C GLN A 612 -25.61 20.35 42.07
N MET A 613 -25.52 19.61 40.97
CA MET A 613 -25.38 20.17 39.62
C MET A 613 -26.65 20.90 39.16
N ASP A 614 -27.84 20.53 39.66
CA ASP A 614 -29.12 21.16 39.29
C ASP A 614 -29.32 21.21 37.76
N LEU A 615 -29.15 20.07 37.09
CA LEU A 615 -29.18 19.96 35.62
C LEU A 615 -30.58 20.28 35.05
N ARG A 616 -30.71 21.36 34.28
CA ARG A 616 -31.99 21.82 33.70
C ARG A 616 -32.00 21.81 32.18
N ASP A 617 -30.86 22.07 31.55
CA ASP A 617 -30.74 22.16 30.10
C ASP A 617 -29.39 21.62 29.59
N LEU A 618 -29.15 21.75 28.28
CA LEU A 618 -27.91 21.28 27.66
C LEU A 618 -26.68 22.12 28.06
N GLU A 619 -26.88 23.38 28.48
CA GLU A 619 -25.78 24.21 28.98
C GLU A 619 -25.25 23.63 30.28
N ASP A 620 -26.13 23.20 31.19
CA ASP A 620 -25.73 22.54 32.44
C ASP A 620 -24.98 21.21 32.17
N LEU A 621 -25.44 20.42 31.19
CA LEU A 621 -24.74 19.18 30.80
C LEU A 621 -23.32 19.46 30.26
N TRP A 622 -23.15 20.57 29.55
CA TRP A 622 -21.84 21.03 29.07
C TRP A 622 -20.95 21.48 30.24
N GLU A 623 -21.44 22.38 31.09
CA GLU A 623 -20.68 22.95 32.23
C GLU A 623 -20.23 21.87 33.22
N HIS A 624 -21.05 20.84 33.42
CA HIS A 624 -20.74 19.73 34.31
C HIS A 624 -20.05 18.54 33.62
N GLN A 625 -19.69 18.68 32.34
CA GLN A 625 -18.91 17.70 31.58
C GLN A 625 -19.56 16.31 31.52
N ILE A 626 -20.88 16.29 31.37
CA ILE A 626 -21.70 15.09 31.42
C ILE A 626 -21.73 14.38 30.06
N SER A 627 -21.71 13.04 30.09
CA SER A 627 -21.86 12.19 28.90
C SER A 627 -22.52 10.85 29.25
N ILE A 628 -22.97 10.12 28.24
CA ILE A 628 -23.31 8.70 28.34
C ILE A 628 -22.35 7.91 27.44
N ARG A 629 -21.66 6.95 28.03
CA ARG A 629 -20.63 6.12 27.36
C ARG A 629 -20.93 4.65 27.60
N ASN A 630 -20.54 3.75 26.70
CA ASN A 630 -20.75 2.31 26.88
C ASN A 630 -19.81 1.70 27.95
N LEU A 631 -20.03 2.06 29.20
CA LEU A 631 -19.28 1.63 30.37
C LEU A 631 -20.22 0.93 31.35
N LYS A 632 -19.77 -0.18 31.92
CA LYS A 632 -20.49 -0.82 33.03
C LYS A 632 -20.46 0.10 34.26
N LYS A 633 -21.56 0.18 35.01
CA LYS A 633 -21.59 0.94 36.28
C LYS A 633 -20.50 0.44 37.23
N GLY A 634 -19.83 1.37 37.89
CA GLY A 634 -18.68 1.15 38.78
C GLY A 634 -17.34 1.02 38.06
N SER A 635 -17.31 1.08 36.72
CA SER A 635 -16.08 1.08 35.94
C SER A 635 -15.60 2.50 35.65
N THR A 636 -14.31 2.65 35.37
CA THR A 636 -13.70 3.91 34.97
C THR A 636 -12.97 3.68 33.67
N GLU A 637 -13.10 4.62 32.75
CA GLU A 637 -12.31 4.66 31.51
C GLU A 637 -11.27 5.75 31.64
N GLN A 638 -10.03 5.43 31.27
CA GLN A 638 -8.95 6.39 31.21
C GLN A 638 -8.36 6.39 29.81
N VAL A 639 -8.36 7.57 29.19
CA VAL A 639 -7.80 7.82 27.86
C VAL A 639 -6.52 8.62 28.02
N ASN A 640 -5.44 8.16 27.40
CA ASN A 640 -4.12 8.79 27.49
C ASN A 640 -4.02 10.06 26.65
N THR A 641 -2.94 10.80 26.88
CA THR A 641 -2.61 12.02 26.15
C THR A 641 -2.49 11.73 24.65
N ALA A 642 -2.79 12.72 23.80
CA ALA A 642 -2.51 12.59 22.37
C ALA A 642 -1.01 12.53 22.07
N THR A 643 -0.15 13.02 22.99
CA THR A 643 1.31 12.98 22.85
C THR A 643 1.85 11.56 22.88
N ASP A 644 1.44 10.78 23.89
CA ASP A 644 1.83 9.37 23.97
C ASP A 644 1.06 8.55 22.93
N GLY A 645 -0.19 8.95 22.69
CA GLY A 645 -1.15 8.23 21.86
C GLY A 645 -1.58 6.91 22.49
N SER A 646 -2.71 6.37 22.04
CA SER A 646 -3.09 5.00 22.36
C SER A 646 -3.99 4.40 21.28
N TYR A 647 -3.99 3.07 21.25
CA TYR A 647 -4.97 2.31 20.48
C TYR A 647 -6.41 2.64 20.92
N GLY A 648 -7.35 2.42 20.01
CA GLY A 648 -8.76 2.71 20.17
C GLY A 648 -9.18 4.06 19.62
N PHE A 649 -10.47 4.32 19.82
CA PHE A 649 -11.19 5.46 19.27
C PHE A 649 -12.31 5.86 20.24
N GLU A 650 -12.78 7.09 20.10
CA GLU A 650 -14.03 7.54 20.71
C GLU A 650 -15.19 6.97 19.90
N SER A 651 -16.09 6.19 20.53
CA SER A 651 -17.22 5.62 19.80
C SER A 651 -18.21 6.70 19.37
N PHE A 652 -18.64 6.68 18.10
CA PHE A 652 -19.69 7.57 17.60
C PHE A 652 -21.00 7.43 18.39
N TYR A 653 -21.27 6.26 18.97
CA TYR A 653 -22.50 6.03 19.73
C TYR A 653 -22.44 6.59 21.15
N ASN A 654 -21.28 7.00 21.66
CA ASN A 654 -21.26 7.76 22.91
C ASN A 654 -22.00 9.09 22.72
N MET A 655 -22.77 9.50 23.72
CA MET A 655 -23.49 10.77 23.74
C MET A 655 -22.69 11.77 24.57
N ASN A 656 -21.78 12.46 23.89
CA ASN A 656 -20.90 13.46 24.50
C ASN A 656 -21.54 14.84 24.33
N TRP A 657 -22.34 15.25 25.33
CA TRP A 657 -22.90 16.62 25.39
C TRP A 657 -21.80 17.63 25.64
N TYR A 658 -20.87 17.30 26.54
CA TYR A 658 -19.56 17.92 26.60
C TYR A 658 -18.56 17.21 25.68
N GLN A 659 -17.92 17.96 24.79
CA GLN A 659 -16.88 17.44 23.92
C GLN A 659 -15.51 17.75 24.53
N SER A 660 -14.77 16.72 24.96
CA SER A 660 -13.39 16.86 25.43
C SER A 660 -12.53 17.59 24.38
N HIS A 661 -11.95 18.73 24.76
CA HIS A 661 -11.12 19.61 23.91
C HIS A 661 -10.09 20.36 24.78
N ASN A 662 -9.04 20.89 24.16
CA ASN A 662 -8.00 21.68 24.80
C ASN A 662 -7.71 22.99 24.07
N ASP A 663 -8.20 24.11 24.60
CA ASP A 663 -8.00 25.44 24.01
C ASP A 663 -6.53 25.82 23.82
N ASN A 664 -5.65 25.28 24.68
CA ASN A 664 -4.22 25.62 24.72
C ASN A 664 -3.33 24.53 24.13
N GLY A 665 -3.89 23.47 23.55
CA GLY A 665 -3.10 22.37 23.00
C GLY A 665 -3.94 21.29 22.36
N SER A 666 -3.60 20.03 22.67
CA SER A 666 -4.32 18.84 22.18
C SER A 666 -5.09 18.15 23.30
N PRO A 667 -6.23 17.50 23.01
CA PRO A 667 -6.99 16.80 24.03
C PRO A 667 -6.38 15.41 24.28
N ASP A 668 -7.13 14.51 24.91
CA ASP A 668 -6.80 13.09 24.93
C ASP A 668 -6.83 12.47 23.51
N THR A 669 -6.21 11.31 23.35
CA THR A 669 -6.01 10.71 22.01
C THR A 669 -7.31 10.29 21.31
N HIS A 670 -8.36 9.91 22.04
CA HIS A 670 -9.63 9.51 21.43
C HIS A 670 -10.45 10.73 21.01
N ALA A 671 -10.52 11.75 21.87
CA ALA A 671 -11.13 13.03 21.54
C ALA A 671 -10.45 13.71 20.35
N PHE A 672 -9.12 13.64 20.26
CA PHE A 672 -8.36 14.18 19.12
C PHE A 672 -8.83 13.57 17.79
N LYS A 673 -8.92 12.24 17.71
CA LYS A 673 -9.39 11.52 16.51
C LYS A 673 -10.83 11.89 16.15
N ARG A 674 -11.72 11.90 17.15
CA ARG A 674 -13.14 12.26 16.99
C ARG A 674 -13.32 13.68 16.46
N LEU A 675 -12.62 14.64 17.03
CA LEU A 675 -12.70 16.04 16.64
C LEU A 675 -12.14 16.26 15.23
N GLY A 676 -11.08 15.54 14.84
CA GLY A 676 -10.60 15.54 13.46
C GLY A 676 -11.67 15.12 12.46
N MET A 677 -12.39 14.04 12.74
CA MET A 677 -13.53 13.60 11.92
C MET A 677 -14.69 14.61 11.99
N GLU A 678 -14.94 15.24 13.14
CA GLU A 678 -15.96 16.30 13.22
C GLU A 678 -15.64 17.44 12.27
N MET A 679 -14.39 17.90 12.32
CA MET A 679 -13.91 19.00 11.52
C MET A 679 -13.91 18.65 10.02
N LEU A 680 -13.73 17.38 9.66
CA LEU A 680 -13.99 16.89 8.30
C LEU A 680 -15.43 17.17 7.85
N GLY A 681 -16.42 16.95 8.73
CA GLY A 681 -17.83 17.25 8.46
C GLY A 681 -18.15 18.75 8.45
N VAL A 682 -17.31 19.59 9.07
CA VAL A 682 -17.47 21.05 9.06
C VAL A 682 -16.85 21.69 7.83
N GLY A 683 -15.54 21.49 7.62
CA GLY A 683 -14.74 22.18 6.60
C GLY A 683 -14.26 21.30 5.44
N GLY A 684 -14.66 20.03 5.37
CA GLY A 684 -14.15 19.11 4.36
C GLY A 684 -12.72 18.66 4.65
N TYR A 685 -12.08 18.00 3.66
CA TYR A 685 -10.80 17.34 3.89
C TYR A 685 -9.65 18.33 4.10
N GLN A 686 -9.47 19.29 3.19
CA GLN A 686 -8.39 20.27 3.27
C GLN A 686 -8.65 21.38 4.30
N ASP A 687 -9.87 21.90 4.37
CA ASP A 687 -10.19 23.06 5.21
C ASP A 687 -10.84 22.72 6.55
N GLY A 688 -11.00 21.42 6.84
CA GLY A 688 -11.48 20.91 8.11
C GLY A 688 -10.49 19.92 8.72
N TYR A 689 -10.46 18.71 8.16
CA TYR A 689 -9.67 17.60 8.68
C TYR A 689 -8.15 17.91 8.73
N GLN A 690 -7.57 18.38 7.63
CA GLN A 690 -6.14 18.71 7.59
C GLN A 690 -5.79 19.88 8.51
N ILE A 691 -6.64 20.91 8.63
CA ILE A 691 -6.40 22.02 9.57
C ILE A 691 -6.33 21.50 10.99
N TYR A 692 -7.27 20.65 11.39
CA TYR A 692 -7.35 20.14 12.75
C TYR A 692 -6.26 19.11 13.08
N MET A 693 -5.96 18.19 12.14
CA MET A 693 -5.08 17.04 12.42
C MET A 693 -3.58 17.34 12.25
N SER A 694 -3.22 18.45 11.61
CA SER A 694 -1.83 18.74 11.21
C SER A 694 -1.25 19.97 11.91
N ALA A 695 0.01 20.29 11.61
CA ALA A 695 0.65 21.52 12.08
C ALA A 695 0.07 22.82 11.50
N ARG A 696 -0.97 22.75 10.66
CA ARG A 696 -1.71 23.92 10.15
C ARG A 696 -2.42 24.69 11.28
N SER A 697 -2.71 24.03 12.40
CA SER A 697 -3.22 24.66 13.61
C SER A 697 -2.34 24.33 14.82
N LYS A 698 -2.40 25.17 15.85
CA LYS A 698 -1.59 25.02 17.08
C LYS A 698 -2.34 24.32 18.20
N THR A 699 -3.64 24.54 18.31
CA THR A 699 -4.51 24.06 19.40
C THR A 699 -5.90 23.73 18.85
N ASP A 700 -6.74 23.06 19.65
CA ASP A 700 -8.13 22.78 19.25
C ASP A 700 -8.91 24.06 18.95
N LEU A 701 -8.72 25.10 19.77
CA LEU A 701 -9.40 26.38 19.59
C LEU A 701 -8.91 27.14 18.35
N ASP A 702 -7.60 27.12 18.09
CA ASP A 702 -7.03 27.69 16.87
C ASP A 702 -7.58 26.99 15.62
N ALA A 703 -7.63 25.65 15.63
CA ALA A 703 -8.25 24.87 14.56
C ALA A 703 -9.71 25.26 14.35
N LEU A 704 -10.52 25.27 15.41
CA LEU A 704 -11.94 25.60 15.33
C LEU A 704 -12.17 26.99 14.72
N ARG A 705 -11.39 27.99 15.14
CA ARG A 705 -11.48 29.37 14.63
C ARG A 705 -11.14 29.45 13.15
N GLN A 706 -10.06 28.79 12.72
CA GLN A 706 -9.68 28.74 11.31
C GLN A 706 -10.74 28.06 10.45
N ILE A 707 -11.27 26.92 10.90
CA ILE A 707 -12.25 26.11 10.15
C ILE A 707 -13.60 26.82 10.04
N THR A 708 -14.03 27.49 11.11
CA THR A 708 -15.32 28.19 11.13
C THR A 708 -15.26 29.62 10.60
N GLY A 709 -14.05 30.19 10.47
CA GLY A 709 -13.84 31.59 10.10
C GLY A 709 -14.33 32.59 11.16
N LYS A 710 -14.48 32.16 12.42
CA LYS A 710 -14.99 32.98 13.53
C LYS A 710 -13.93 33.13 14.61
N ASP A 711 -13.32 34.29 14.74
CA ASP A 711 -12.19 34.53 15.66
C ASP A 711 -12.56 34.47 17.15
N ASP A 712 -13.82 34.75 17.50
CA ASP A 712 -14.32 34.81 18.88
C ASP A 712 -15.03 33.53 19.34
N ILE A 713 -15.21 32.55 18.46
CA ILE A 713 -15.89 31.29 18.81
C ILE A 713 -15.14 30.53 19.91
N THR A 714 -15.89 29.92 20.81
CA THR A 714 -15.42 28.90 21.76
C THR A 714 -16.00 27.53 21.41
N TRP A 715 -15.43 26.45 21.96
CA TRP A 715 -16.00 25.11 21.80
C TRP A 715 -17.40 24.98 22.40
N LYS A 716 -17.70 25.74 23.46
CA LYS A 716 -19.04 25.85 24.03
C LYS A 716 -20.01 26.47 23.03
N ASP A 717 -19.66 27.62 22.45
CA ASP A 717 -20.50 28.30 21.44
C ASP A 717 -20.74 27.40 20.23
N TYR A 718 -19.70 26.68 19.81
CA TYR A 718 -19.79 25.72 18.71
C TYR A 718 -20.76 24.58 19.04
N LYS A 719 -20.56 23.86 20.15
CA LYS A 719 -21.35 22.67 20.49
C LYS A 719 -22.80 23.02 20.82
N LEU A 720 -23.02 24.03 21.67
CA LEU A 720 -24.38 24.47 22.01
C LEU A 720 -25.08 25.10 20.79
N GLY A 721 -24.35 25.80 19.92
CA GLY A 721 -24.89 26.31 18.66
C GLY A 721 -25.35 25.21 17.70
N ARG A 722 -24.68 24.05 17.67
CA ARG A 722 -25.15 22.86 16.91
C ARG A 722 -26.48 22.36 17.48
N PHE A 723 -26.60 22.25 18.80
CA PHE A 723 -27.83 21.81 19.45
C PHE A 723 -28.98 22.81 19.31
N GLN A 724 -28.70 24.10 19.34
CA GLN A 724 -29.69 25.13 19.05
C GLN A 724 -30.20 24.98 17.60
N ARG A 725 -29.29 24.77 16.64
CA ARG A 725 -29.70 24.52 15.25
C ARG A 725 -30.55 23.27 15.13
N VAL A 726 -30.24 22.20 15.87
CA VAL A 726 -31.11 21.01 15.94
C VAL A 726 -32.50 21.42 16.39
N GLU A 727 -32.62 22.08 17.54
CA GLU A 727 -33.91 22.52 18.11
C GLU A 727 -34.73 23.36 17.12
N GLU A 728 -34.08 24.27 16.38
CA GLU A 728 -34.71 25.12 15.36
C GLU A 728 -35.20 24.35 14.12
N ASN A 729 -34.72 23.12 13.88
CA ASN A 729 -35.02 22.32 12.68
C ASN A 729 -35.60 20.92 13.00
N LEU A 730 -36.00 20.66 14.25
CA LEU A 730 -36.54 19.35 14.65
C LEU A 730 -37.79 18.94 13.86
N ASP A 731 -38.61 19.91 13.49
CA ASP A 731 -39.82 19.71 12.69
C ASP A 731 -39.56 19.29 11.24
N GLN A 732 -38.32 19.44 10.77
CA GLN A 732 -37.90 19.03 9.43
C GLN A 732 -37.40 17.57 9.38
N VAL A 733 -37.24 16.88 10.52
CA VAL A 733 -36.79 15.50 10.56
C VAL A 733 -37.90 14.57 10.03
N PRO A 734 -37.74 13.90 8.89
CA PRO A 734 -38.84 13.19 8.22
C PRO A 734 -38.98 11.73 8.67
N TYR A 735 -38.06 11.22 9.48
CA TYR A 735 -37.93 9.78 9.75
C TYR A 735 -38.66 9.33 11.01
N PHE A 736 -38.82 10.23 11.98
CA PHE A 736 -39.41 9.91 13.28
C PHE A 736 -39.92 11.17 13.96
N ASP A 737 -40.90 10.99 14.84
CA ASP A 737 -41.38 12.03 15.76
C ASP A 737 -40.40 12.22 16.92
N ALA A 738 -40.09 13.48 17.24
CA ALA A 738 -39.08 13.83 18.24
C ALA A 738 -39.48 13.37 19.66
N GLU A 739 -40.74 13.54 20.06
CA GLU A 739 -41.22 13.14 21.39
C GLU A 739 -41.20 11.62 21.55
N THR A 740 -41.54 10.89 20.49
CA THR A 740 -41.44 9.43 20.44
C THR A 740 -39.99 8.96 20.66
N VAL A 741 -39.02 9.58 20.00
CA VAL A 741 -37.60 9.25 20.19
C VAL A 741 -37.08 9.67 21.57
N ILE A 742 -37.54 10.79 22.13
CA ILE A 742 -37.23 11.20 23.50
C ILE A 742 -37.73 10.13 24.48
N GLN A 743 -38.96 9.67 24.32
CA GLN A 743 -39.54 8.62 25.16
C GLN A 743 -38.77 7.30 25.00
N GLN A 744 -38.38 6.94 23.78
CA GLN A 744 -37.55 5.77 23.50
C GLN A 744 -36.19 5.81 24.23
N PHE A 745 -35.48 6.93 24.14
CA PHE A 745 -34.22 7.11 24.87
C PHE A 745 -34.44 7.07 26.38
N ARG A 746 -35.50 7.69 26.87
CA ARG A 746 -35.83 7.70 28.30
C ARG A 746 -36.04 6.28 28.82
N GLU A 747 -36.88 5.48 28.16
CA GLU A 747 -37.13 4.09 28.54
C GLU A 747 -35.85 3.25 28.52
N ALA A 748 -34.99 3.46 27.52
CA ALA A 748 -33.71 2.79 27.44
C ALA A 748 -32.79 3.18 28.62
N MET A 749 -32.72 4.46 28.97
CA MET A 749 -31.94 4.93 30.13
C MET A 749 -32.52 4.43 31.46
N GLU A 750 -33.84 4.33 31.59
CA GLU A 750 -34.48 3.76 32.78
C GLU A 750 -34.16 2.26 32.93
N GLN A 751 -34.10 1.51 31.83
CA GLN A 751 -33.66 0.11 31.83
C GLN A 751 -32.16 -0.01 32.15
N ASP A 752 -31.33 0.82 31.54
CA ASP A 752 -29.89 0.88 31.81
C ASP A 752 -29.61 1.19 33.29
N ALA A 753 -30.36 2.12 33.89
CA ALA A 753 -30.28 2.45 35.30
C ALA A 753 -30.60 1.26 36.21
N GLN A 754 -31.57 0.42 35.83
CA GLN A 754 -31.91 -0.81 36.56
C GLN A 754 -30.84 -1.90 36.39
N ASN A 755 -30.29 -2.01 35.18
CA ASN A 755 -29.34 -3.06 34.82
C ASN A 755 -27.89 -2.75 35.25
N GLY A 756 -27.59 -1.48 35.57
CA GLY A 756 -26.22 -1.02 35.82
C GLY A 756 -25.36 -1.03 34.55
N THR A 757 -26.00 -0.85 33.40
CA THR A 757 -25.41 -0.80 32.06
C THR A 757 -25.72 0.54 31.40
N ARG A 758 -25.20 0.73 30.18
CA ARG A 758 -25.52 1.86 29.29
C ARG A 758 -25.77 1.35 27.87
N SER A 759 -26.08 0.06 27.73
CA SER A 759 -26.12 -0.64 26.46
C SER A 759 -27.41 -0.38 25.70
N GLU A 760 -28.54 -0.24 26.40
CA GLU A 760 -29.84 -0.03 25.75
C GLU A 760 -29.89 1.36 25.11
N THR A 761 -29.40 2.38 25.81
CA THR A 761 -29.36 3.75 25.30
C THR A 761 -28.44 3.87 24.07
N ILE A 762 -27.27 3.21 24.12
CA ILE A 762 -26.35 3.12 22.98
C ILE A 762 -26.99 2.38 21.81
N GLN A 763 -27.75 1.32 22.08
CA GLN A 763 -28.46 0.55 21.08
C GLN A 763 -29.56 1.37 20.39
N VAL A 764 -30.27 2.26 21.11
CA VAL A 764 -31.24 3.19 20.51
C VAL A 764 -30.57 4.13 19.52
N LYS A 765 -29.48 4.80 19.93
CA LYS A 765 -28.72 5.70 19.03
C LYS A 765 -28.21 4.95 17.80
N ARG A 766 -27.67 3.75 18.00
CA ARG A 766 -27.18 2.87 16.93
C ARG A 766 -28.29 2.50 15.94
N MET A 767 -29.45 2.10 16.44
CA MET A 767 -30.62 1.75 15.63
C MET A 767 -31.08 2.93 14.77
N LEU A 768 -31.30 4.10 15.37
CA LEU A 768 -31.80 5.29 14.69
C LEU A 768 -30.79 5.83 13.68
N TYR A 769 -29.52 5.94 14.06
CA TYR A 769 -28.45 6.33 13.12
C TYR A 769 -28.36 5.37 11.94
N GLY A 770 -28.36 4.07 12.21
CA GLY A 770 -28.25 3.05 11.18
C GLY A 770 -29.46 2.97 10.26
N LEU A 771 -30.65 3.35 10.72
CA LEU A 771 -31.86 3.51 9.90
C LEU A 771 -31.68 4.68 8.93
N VAL A 772 -31.37 5.89 9.44
CA VAL A 772 -31.22 7.10 8.61
C VAL A 772 -30.09 6.92 7.59
N LYS A 773 -28.96 6.35 8.01
CA LYS A 773 -27.84 6.04 7.11
C LYS A 773 -28.25 5.13 5.95
N ARG A 774 -29.11 4.13 6.19
CA ARG A 774 -29.51 3.16 5.15
C ARG A 774 -30.62 3.68 4.26
N VAL A 775 -31.65 4.31 4.83
CA VAL A 775 -32.77 4.84 4.06
C VAL A 775 -32.31 5.90 3.05
N THR A 776 -31.26 6.66 3.39
CA THR A 776 -30.62 7.66 2.51
C THR A 776 -29.57 7.09 1.56
N GLY A 777 -29.41 5.76 1.50
CA GLY A 777 -28.40 5.10 0.68
C GLY A 777 -26.97 5.49 1.06
N ASP A 778 -26.60 5.38 2.33
CA ASP A 778 -25.31 5.81 2.90
C ASP A 778 -25.10 7.33 2.84
N PHE A 779 -26.16 8.09 3.16
CA PHE A 779 -26.21 9.56 3.03
C PHE A 779 -25.93 10.07 1.62
N SER A 780 -26.19 9.28 0.57
CA SER A 780 -25.99 9.72 -0.82
C SER A 780 -27.23 10.40 -1.41
N GLN A 781 -28.40 10.17 -0.82
CA GLN A 781 -29.71 10.67 -1.27
C GLN A 781 -30.45 11.35 -0.11
N GLY A 782 -29.82 12.37 0.50
CA GLY A 782 -30.38 13.12 1.62
C GLY A 782 -29.59 12.94 2.92
N GLY A 783 -30.23 13.26 4.04
CA GLY A 783 -29.62 13.37 5.36
C GLY A 783 -30.66 13.57 6.46
N ILE A 784 -30.25 13.87 7.70
CA ILE A 784 -31.20 13.88 8.83
C ILE A 784 -32.38 14.85 8.67
N TYR A 785 -32.21 15.96 7.93
CA TYR A 785 -33.24 16.96 7.64
C TYR A 785 -33.80 16.87 6.21
N GLU A 786 -33.35 15.91 5.39
CA GLU A 786 -33.77 15.77 4.00
C GLU A 786 -34.03 14.31 3.66
N SER A 787 -35.30 13.97 3.46
CA SER A 787 -35.69 12.62 3.09
C SER A 787 -35.17 12.23 1.70
N PRO A 788 -34.80 10.95 1.47
CA PRO A 788 -34.72 10.43 0.10
C PRO A 788 -36.08 10.52 -0.59
N GLN A 789 -36.12 10.20 -1.89
CA GLN A 789 -37.38 10.11 -2.62
C GLN A 789 -38.34 9.13 -1.92
N ILE A 790 -39.52 9.62 -1.52
CA ILE A 790 -40.60 8.78 -0.99
C ILE A 790 -41.21 7.98 -2.14
N ILE A 791 -41.22 6.67 -1.99
CA ILE A 791 -41.72 5.71 -2.96
C ILE A 791 -43.20 5.44 -2.63
N SER A 792 -44.10 6.06 -3.39
CA SER A 792 -45.55 5.82 -3.26
C SER A 792 -45.93 4.43 -3.75
N VAL A 793 -46.72 3.73 -2.92
CA VAL A 793 -47.17 2.35 -3.13
C VAL A 793 -48.70 2.32 -3.15
N THR A 794 -49.28 1.85 -4.26
CA THR A 794 -50.74 1.78 -4.47
C THR A 794 -51.25 0.35 -4.69
N SER A 795 -50.38 -0.67 -4.71
CA SER A 795 -50.81 -2.08 -4.81
C SER A 795 -49.80 -3.05 -4.18
N ALA A 796 -50.27 -4.24 -3.79
CA ALA A 796 -49.45 -5.29 -3.19
C ALA A 796 -48.33 -5.78 -4.14
N GLN A 797 -48.62 -5.99 -5.43
CA GLN A 797 -47.59 -6.34 -6.42
C GLN A 797 -46.53 -5.25 -6.58
N GLN A 798 -46.94 -3.98 -6.51
CA GLN A 798 -46.00 -2.86 -6.59
C GLN A 798 -45.07 -2.85 -5.38
N LEU A 799 -45.59 -3.03 -4.16
CA LEU A 799 -44.76 -3.15 -2.96
C LEU A 799 -43.74 -4.28 -3.10
N MET A 800 -44.18 -5.46 -3.52
CA MET A 800 -43.32 -6.64 -3.70
C MET A 800 -42.22 -6.40 -4.74
N THR A 801 -42.56 -5.73 -5.84
CA THR A 801 -41.58 -5.44 -6.91
C THR A 801 -40.57 -4.41 -6.45
N LEU A 802 -41.03 -3.27 -5.91
CA LEU A 802 -40.15 -2.16 -5.55
C LEU A 802 -39.24 -2.52 -4.37
N ALA A 803 -39.77 -3.19 -3.33
CA ALA A 803 -38.96 -3.62 -2.19
C ALA A 803 -37.94 -4.71 -2.56
N ALA A 804 -38.19 -5.50 -3.62
CA ALA A 804 -37.20 -6.43 -4.15
C ALA A 804 -36.09 -5.72 -4.95
N GLU A 805 -36.41 -4.63 -5.66
CA GLU A 805 -35.46 -3.83 -6.42
C GLU A 805 -34.62 -2.90 -5.53
N ASN A 806 -35.23 -2.29 -4.51
CA ASN A 806 -34.58 -1.36 -3.59
C ASN A 806 -34.93 -1.68 -2.12
N PRO A 807 -34.17 -2.56 -1.46
CA PRO A 807 -34.48 -2.95 -0.09
C PRO A 807 -34.14 -1.89 0.98
N TYR A 808 -33.79 -0.64 0.64
CA TYR A 808 -33.34 0.39 1.59
C TYR A 808 -33.92 1.79 1.31
N GLY A 809 -35.22 1.86 1.04
CA GLY A 809 -35.93 3.09 0.69
C GLY A 809 -36.94 3.57 1.74
N TYR A 810 -37.51 4.76 1.48
CA TYR A 810 -38.71 5.24 2.19
C TYR A 810 -39.93 4.88 1.34
N TYR A 811 -40.72 3.91 1.79
CA TYR A 811 -41.97 3.49 1.18
C TYR A 811 -43.16 4.10 1.91
N ARG A 812 -44.16 4.60 1.17
CA ARG A 812 -45.41 5.08 1.75
C ARG A 812 -46.61 4.50 1.02
N LEU A 813 -47.58 3.98 1.76
CA LEU A 813 -48.85 3.53 1.20
C LEU A 813 -49.74 4.73 0.87
N GLU A 814 -50.36 4.70 -0.31
CA GLU A 814 -51.36 5.70 -0.73
C GLU A 814 -52.76 5.09 -0.88
N GLU A 815 -52.86 3.77 -0.77
CA GLU A 815 -54.09 2.98 -0.89
C GLU A 815 -54.00 1.74 0.02
N ASP A 816 -55.14 1.15 0.37
CA ASP A 816 -55.19 -0.16 1.02
C ASP A 816 -54.66 -1.24 0.06
N LEU A 817 -53.88 -2.19 0.58
CA LEU A 817 -53.27 -3.25 -0.23
C LEU A 817 -53.94 -4.60 0.01
N ASP A 818 -54.42 -5.23 -1.07
CA ASP A 818 -54.99 -6.58 -1.02
C ASP A 818 -54.00 -7.63 -1.55
N PHE A 819 -53.62 -8.57 -0.69
CA PHE A 819 -52.76 -9.71 -1.02
C PHE A 819 -53.53 -10.98 -1.42
N THR A 820 -54.86 -10.91 -1.53
CA THR A 820 -55.70 -12.05 -1.93
C THR A 820 -55.26 -12.61 -3.29
N GLY A 821 -54.96 -13.91 -3.33
CA GLY A 821 -54.52 -14.60 -4.54
C GLY A 821 -53.07 -14.30 -4.96
N ILE A 822 -52.30 -13.55 -4.16
CA ILE A 822 -50.87 -13.33 -4.38
C ILE A 822 -50.09 -14.47 -3.72
N ALA A 823 -49.23 -15.13 -4.49
CA ALA A 823 -48.36 -16.18 -3.97
C ALA A 823 -47.16 -15.58 -3.23
N ALA A 824 -47.03 -15.88 -1.95
CA ALA A 824 -45.81 -15.65 -1.19
C ALA A 824 -44.69 -16.62 -1.62
N THR A 825 -43.44 -16.21 -1.45
CA THR A 825 -42.27 -17.02 -1.81
C THR A 825 -41.41 -17.27 -0.58
N GLN A 826 -40.96 -18.50 -0.37
CA GLN A 826 -40.07 -18.85 0.76
C GLN A 826 -40.65 -18.51 2.16
N GLY A 827 -41.97 -18.52 2.31
CA GLY A 827 -42.64 -18.38 3.61
C GLY A 827 -42.98 -16.94 4.04
N SER A 828 -42.80 -15.95 3.17
CA SER A 828 -43.28 -14.56 3.37
C SER A 828 -43.47 -13.85 2.02
N TYR A 829 -44.14 -12.70 2.00
CA TYR A 829 -44.33 -11.93 0.76
C TYR A 829 -43.07 -11.17 0.34
N LEU A 830 -42.26 -10.70 1.31
CA LEU A 830 -40.96 -10.08 1.11
C LEU A 830 -39.88 -10.93 1.79
N PRO A 831 -39.39 -12.00 1.14
CA PRO A 831 -38.50 -12.98 1.78
C PRO A 831 -37.07 -12.49 2.00
N HIS A 832 -36.65 -11.46 1.27
CA HIS A 832 -35.33 -10.86 1.42
C HIS A 832 -35.33 -9.81 2.53
N ARG A 833 -34.13 -9.43 2.95
CA ARG A 833 -33.93 -8.41 3.99
C ARG A 833 -34.48 -7.06 3.53
N PHE A 834 -35.40 -6.51 4.31
CA PHE A 834 -35.92 -5.16 4.13
C PHE A 834 -35.26 -4.22 5.16
N MET A 835 -34.79 -3.07 4.69
CA MET A 835 -34.15 -2.00 5.44
C MET A 835 -34.82 -0.67 5.06
N GLY A 836 -34.83 0.33 5.93
CA GLY A 836 -35.51 1.59 5.67
C GLY A 836 -36.95 1.63 6.18
N ILE A 837 -37.82 2.42 5.56
CA ILE A 837 -39.10 2.82 6.15
C ILE A 837 -40.27 2.29 5.32
N LEU A 838 -41.25 1.69 5.98
CA LEU A 838 -42.60 1.48 5.44
C LEU A 838 -43.60 2.27 6.28
N ASP A 839 -44.00 3.40 5.73
CA ASP A 839 -45.07 4.24 6.25
C ASP A 839 -46.41 3.75 5.71
N GLY A 840 -47.21 3.14 6.58
CA GLY A 840 -48.55 2.67 6.27
C GLY A 840 -49.52 3.81 6.01
N ASN A 841 -49.23 5.05 6.44
CA ASN A 841 -50.05 6.24 6.21
C ASN A 841 -51.54 6.02 6.58
N GLY A 842 -51.81 5.18 7.57
CA GLY A 842 -53.14 4.81 8.05
C GLY A 842 -53.88 3.77 7.20
N HIS A 843 -53.26 3.23 6.14
CA HIS A 843 -53.86 2.24 5.25
C HIS A 843 -53.79 0.82 5.81
N GLN A 844 -54.62 -0.05 5.23
CA GLN A 844 -54.74 -1.45 5.64
C GLN A 844 -54.11 -2.41 4.63
N ILE A 845 -53.61 -3.54 5.14
CA ILE A 845 -53.20 -4.69 4.33
C ILE A 845 -54.15 -5.85 4.62
N THR A 846 -54.82 -6.38 3.59
CA THR A 846 -55.76 -7.51 3.66
C THR A 846 -55.24 -8.73 2.90
N GLY A 847 -55.84 -9.90 3.13
CA GLY A 847 -55.59 -11.10 2.32
C GLY A 847 -54.24 -11.77 2.56
N LEU A 848 -53.54 -11.44 3.66
CA LEU A 848 -52.30 -12.10 4.04
C LEU A 848 -52.56 -13.52 4.51
N GLU A 849 -51.86 -14.47 3.90
CA GLU A 849 -51.86 -15.89 4.27
C GLU A 849 -50.55 -16.31 4.97
N LEU A 850 -49.51 -15.47 4.89
CA LEU A 850 -48.17 -15.61 5.46
C LEU A 850 -47.64 -14.24 5.93
N PRO A 851 -46.57 -14.18 6.75
CA PRO A 851 -45.99 -12.90 7.17
C PRO A 851 -45.60 -12.01 5.97
N LEU A 852 -45.76 -10.69 6.12
CA LEU A 852 -45.34 -9.73 5.10
C LEU A 852 -43.82 -9.79 4.86
N PHE A 853 -43.02 -9.80 5.92
CA PHE A 853 -41.56 -9.76 5.85
C PHE A 853 -40.89 -11.07 6.32
N GLY A 854 -39.86 -11.50 5.59
CA GLY A 854 -38.97 -12.57 6.02
C GLY A 854 -37.91 -12.08 7.01
N ASP A 855 -37.30 -10.92 6.74
CA ASP A 855 -36.22 -10.36 7.54
C ASP A 855 -36.29 -8.82 7.54
N LEU A 856 -36.47 -8.22 8.71
CA LEU A 856 -36.41 -6.78 8.91
C LEU A 856 -35.06 -6.42 9.57
N GLN A 857 -34.29 -5.53 8.94
CA GLN A 857 -33.05 -5.04 9.53
C GLN A 857 -32.92 -3.53 9.38
N TYR A 858 -32.63 -2.77 10.44
CA TYR A 858 -32.58 -1.30 10.38
C TYR A 858 -33.82 -0.73 9.67
N ALA A 859 -34.98 -1.19 10.13
CA ALA A 859 -36.26 -0.93 9.47
C ALA A 859 -37.28 -0.31 10.43
N GLN A 860 -38.10 0.57 9.90
CA GLN A 860 -39.20 1.21 10.62
C GLN A 860 -40.50 0.98 9.89
N ILE A 861 -41.51 0.45 10.59
CA ILE A 861 -42.85 0.25 10.07
C ILE A 861 -43.81 1.07 10.91
N THR A 862 -44.54 1.99 10.30
CA THR A 862 -45.46 2.90 11.00
C THR A 862 -46.87 2.88 10.42
N ASP A 863 -47.87 3.19 11.25
CA ASP A 863 -49.25 3.52 10.84
C ASP A 863 -49.90 2.52 9.89
N LEU A 864 -49.78 1.23 10.21
CA LEU A 864 -50.18 0.12 9.36
C LEU A 864 -51.11 -0.86 10.10
N THR A 865 -52.25 -1.20 9.49
CA THR A 865 -53.18 -2.21 10.01
C THR A 865 -53.18 -3.45 9.14
N LEU A 866 -52.90 -4.62 9.72
CA LEU A 866 -53.10 -5.92 9.06
C LEU A 866 -54.53 -6.40 9.35
N ALA A 867 -55.43 -6.29 8.38
CA ALA A 867 -56.85 -6.51 8.55
C ALA A 867 -57.31 -7.89 8.01
N GLN A 868 -58.00 -8.64 8.87
CA GLN A 868 -58.59 -9.96 8.60
C GLN A 868 -57.62 -10.94 7.91
N PRO A 869 -56.40 -11.15 8.43
CA PRO A 869 -55.48 -12.10 7.81
C PRO A 869 -56.02 -13.55 7.92
N SER A 870 -55.75 -14.37 6.92
CA SER A 870 -56.14 -15.79 6.88
C SER A 870 -54.90 -16.67 6.86
N TYR A 871 -54.11 -16.60 7.93
CA TYR A 871 -52.82 -17.28 7.99
C TYR A 871 -52.93 -18.81 7.83
N GLN A 872 -52.17 -19.37 6.90
CA GLN A 872 -52.16 -20.81 6.63
C GLN A 872 -51.47 -21.60 7.76
N SER A 873 -51.75 -22.91 7.82
CA SER A 873 -51.05 -23.86 8.68
C SER A 873 -49.55 -23.89 8.34
N GLY A 874 -48.73 -23.18 9.12
CA GLY A 874 -47.29 -22.99 8.87
C GLY A 874 -46.81 -21.53 8.94
N ALA A 875 -47.71 -20.56 9.00
CA ALA A 875 -47.37 -19.17 9.28
C ALA A 875 -46.66 -19.03 10.62
N GLN A 876 -45.62 -18.20 10.65
CA GLN A 876 -44.68 -18.12 11.77
C GLN A 876 -44.85 -16.87 12.61
N ALA A 877 -45.43 -15.81 12.03
CA ALA A 877 -45.65 -14.50 12.61
C ALA A 877 -46.74 -13.77 11.82
N ALA A 878 -47.29 -12.68 12.37
CA ALA A 878 -48.23 -11.84 11.65
C ALA A 878 -47.51 -10.87 10.68
N LEU A 879 -46.47 -10.17 11.13
CA LEU A 879 -45.77 -9.16 10.32
C LEU A 879 -44.43 -9.68 9.76
N ALA A 880 -43.53 -10.14 10.63
CA ALA A 880 -42.17 -10.49 10.23
C ALA A 880 -41.63 -11.76 10.89
N VAL A 881 -40.83 -12.55 10.16
CA VAL A 881 -40.20 -13.74 10.77
C VAL A 881 -39.01 -13.35 11.65
N LYS A 882 -38.12 -12.49 11.17
CA LYS A 882 -36.92 -12.03 11.90
C LYS A 882 -36.84 -10.52 11.93
N SER A 883 -36.26 -9.99 13.01
CA SER A 883 -36.00 -8.56 13.18
C SER A 883 -34.66 -8.30 13.87
N ARG A 884 -33.97 -7.26 13.42
CA ARG A 884 -32.77 -6.69 14.02
C ARG A 884 -32.75 -5.18 13.81
N GLN A 885 -32.67 -4.39 14.88
CA GLN A 885 -32.68 -2.92 14.81
C GLN A 885 -33.99 -2.40 14.18
N VAL A 886 -35.12 -2.73 14.79
CA VAL A 886 -36.45 -2.48 14.22
C VAL A 886 -37.31 -1.61 15.12
N ILE A 887 -38.02 -0.67 14.49
CA ILE A 887 -38.99 0.23 15.11
C ILE A 887 -40.37 -0.07 14.54
N LEU A 888 -41.36 -0.34 15.41
CA LEU A 888 -42.77 -0.46 15.03
C LEU A 888 -43.60 0.63 15.73
N GLY A 889 -44.25 1.49 14.97
CA GLY A 889 -45.14 2.53 15.51
C GLY A 889 -46.56 2.33 15.02
N ASN A 890 -47.56 2.29 15.91
CA ASN A 890 -48.97 2.22 15.51
C ASN A 890 -49.30 1.05 14.54
N VAL A 891 -48.63 -0.09 14.71
CA VAL A 891 -48.88 -1.29 13.90
C VAL A 891 -49.89 -2.20 14.62
N ALA A 892 -51.02 -2.48 13.97
CA ALA A 892 -52.10 -3.28 14.52
C ALA A 892 -52.41 -4.51 13.66
N VAL A 893 -52.95 -5.56 14.31
CA VAL A 893 -53.52 -6.72 13.62
C VAL A 893 -54.97 -6.86 14.07
N GLU A 894 -55.91 -6.77 13.14
CA GLU A 894 -57.35 -6.79 13.43
C GLU A 894 -58.02 -8.01 12.80
N GLY A 895 -58.94 -8.64 13.53
CA GLY A 895 -59.71 -9.79 13.02
C GLY A 895 -58.90 -11.07 12.84
N ASP A 896 -57.80 -11.23 13.59
CA ASP A 896 -56.94 -12.43 13.58
C ASP A 896 -57.24 -13.35 14.78
N ASP A 897 -57.65 -14.59 14.49
CA ASP A 897 -57.88 -15.64 15.50
C ASP A 897 -56.66 -16.57 15.70
N SER A 898 -55.55 -16.36 14.98
CA SER A 898 -54.43 -17.30 14.87
C SER A 898 -53.41 -17.28 16.03
N GLN A 899 -53.51 -16.32 16.96
CA GLN A 899 -52.56 -16.09 18.08
C GLN A 899 -51.08 -15.98 17.67
N LEU A 900 -50.77 -15.59 16.43
CA LEU A 900 -49.39 -15.43 15.98
C LEU A 900 -48.71 -14.22 16.62
N PRO A 901 -47.41 -14.32 16.99
CA PRO A 901 -46.67 -13.15 17.41
C PRO A 901 -46.49 -12.19 16.23
N LEU A 902 -46.47 -10.87 16.50
CA LEU A 902 -46.24 -9.87 15.46
C LEU A 902 -44.89 -10.10 14.75
N ILE A 903 -43.85 -10.39 15.54
CA ILE A 903 -42.55 -10.84 15.06
C ILE A 903 -42.14 -12.12 15.78
N LYS A 904 -41.72 -13.15 15.05
CA LYS A 904 -41.30 -14.43 15.64
C LYS A 904 -39.96 -14.37 16.35
N THR A 905 -38.93 -13.79 15.72
CA THR A 905 -37.58 -13.74 16.29
C THR A 905 -37.06 -12.30 16.32
N LYS A 906 -36.71 -11.85 17.52
CA LYS A 906 -36.10 -10.54 17.80
C LYS A 906 -34.67 -10.78 18.25
N SER A 907 -33.67 -10.36 17.48
CA SER A 907 -32.26 -10.65 17.83
C SER A 907 -31.59 -9.52 18.61
N GLU A 908 -31.68 -8.27 18.14
CA GLU A 908 -31.04 -7.10 18.75
C GLU A 908 -31.81 -5.84 18.36
N GLY A 909 -31.98 -4.87 19.27
CA GLY A 909 -32.62 -3.58 18.99
C GLY A 909 -34.08 -3.71 18.51
N TYR A 910 -35.03 -3.55 19.41
CA TYR A 910 -36.45 -3.58 19.07
C TYR A 910 -37.20 -2.54 19.89
N TYR A 911 -37.95 -1.69 19.22
CA TYR A 911 -38.82 -0.71 19.86
C TYR A 911 -40.22 -0.75 19.27
N GLN A 912 -41.23 -0.73 20.13
CA GLN A 912 -42.62 -0.72 19.72
C GLN A 912 -43.41 0.27 20.56
N TYR A 913 -44.18 1.13 19.91
CA TYR A 913 -45.05 2.10 20.56
C TYR A 913 -46.43 2.14 19.89
N THR A 914 -47.42 2.64 20.62
CA THR A 914 -48.79 2.88 20.16
C THR A 914 -49.18 4.26 20.67
N GLN A 915 -49.60 5.15 19.76
CA GLN A 915 -50.10 6.48 20.11
C GLN A 915 -51.57 6.43 20.55
#